data_AF-A0A8J6LCE4-F1
#
_entry.id   AF-A0A8J6LCE4-F1
#
_cell.length_a   1.000
_cell.length_b   1.000
_cell.length_c   1.000
_cell.angle_alpha   90.00
_cell.angle_beta   90.00
_cell.angle_gamma   90.00
#
_symmetry.space_group_name_H-M   'P 1'
#
loop_
_entity.id
_entity.type
_entity.pdbx_description
1 polymer ?
#
loop_
_entity_poly.entity_id
_entity_poly.type
_entity_poly.pdbx_seq_one_letter_code
_entity_poly.pdbx_strand_id
1 'polypeptide(L)'
;MSKKPTAQPALHKVIMVGSGGVGKSALTLQFMYDEFVEDYEPTKADSYRKKILLDGEDVQIDILDTAGQEDYAAIRDNYFRSGEGFLCIFSITEDESFQATQEFREQILRVKNDENIPFLLVGNKSDLEDRRKVSFQEASDRAKQWGVPYVETSAKTREHVDKVFYDLMREIRARKMEENKTNNGRGKDKSKKKKLKGTLSNNWSFMMNFGILCDFFDNVRHTKGTSEKTKLTKTFISALRDQQQDLFPVLRLIIPKLDRDRPSYRIKESKISKLLIKMLGLPHGNDQNVLLKAITGTSSGVDFGDVVYSVLKKYVINKDAGLTIQNINTYLDQIAHRKTDNGLDDLVLNIFRKLSPRNIKWLIQIILKDLKLGISDNHVLNCYHDDGADFYATNSNLKRMCEVLRNPQVKMHELEINIFEPFRPMLSKRCDASNFKKCFPDSKFIVENKFDGERFQLHMEDGKFKYFSRNGFDFTDSYGATFDEGIFTPLLKNVFDSATKRVILDGEMMLWNKKTKCFGSKGMKLDVKKLGEGKYQPCFCVFDVLLHNERVLTNHPLQKRLQVLKNVIKNPVAGTIVVSAYTESQSRQDIVDALNSSIDKNEEGIVVKDPKSVYKCSDRNSGWFKVKMEYFDDVVHDLDVIMMGGCYGANNKINSFFVGVSSGRDTYFSLGKIHSGLNDEQLDMLNDKLKTHGIDFKQFSSKSMNFGKDTPDLDGIDKNHKRQRQVSVHAQVSKSANNQRRQTCR
;
A
#
# COMPACT_ATOMS: atom_id res chain seq x y z
N MET A 1 -9.28 42.56 -23.87
CA MET A 1 -8.39 42.58 -22.69
C MET A 1 -8.65 41.33 -21.87
N SER A 2 -7.82 40.30 -22.02
CA SER A 2 -7.99 39.04 -21.26
C SER A 2 -7.24 39.14 -19.93
N LYS A 3 -7.94 38.93 -18.82
CA LYS A 3 -7.42 39.04 -17.45
C LYS A 3 -6.30 38.00 -17.23
N LYS A 4 -5.13 38.45 -16.76
CA LYS A 4 -4.07 37.57 -16.25
C LYS A 4 -4.62 36.75 -15.07
N PRO A 5 -4.28 35.45 -14.93
CA PRO A 5 -4.65 34.67 -13.76
C PRO A 5 -3.93 35.23 -12.53
N THR A 6 -4.70 35.56 -11.50
CA THR A 6 -4.21 35.98 -10.19
C THR A 6 -3.43 34.84 -9.53
N ALA A 7 -2.15 35.05 -9.23
CA ALA A 7 -1.33 34.12 -8.45
C ALA A 7 -2.00 33.89 -7.08
N GLN A 8 -2.06 32.64 -6.64
CA GLN A 8 -2.58 32.34 -5.29
C GLN A 8 -1.60 32.87 -4.23
N PRO A 9 -2.10 33.43 -3.13
CA PRO A 9 -1.26 33.96 -2.04
C PRO A 9 -0.44 32.82 -1.41
N ALA A 10 0.81 33.12 -1.03
CA ALA A 10 1.71 32.13 -0.43
C ALA A 10 1.13 31.61 0.90
N LEU A 11 1.15 30.29 1.13
CA LEU A 11 0.70 29.67 2.38
C LEU A 11 1.88 29.39 3.30
N HIS A 12 1.78 29.77 4.57
CA HIS A 12 2.78 29.48 5.59
C HIS A 12 2.16 28.75 6.79
N LYS A 13 2.82 27.69 7.25
CA LYS A 13 2.35 26.84 8.35
C LYS A 13 3.05 27.22 9.65
N VAL A 14 2.28 27.67 10.63
CA VAL A 14 2.76 28.02 11.97
C VAL A 14 2.24 26.98 12.96
N ILE A 15 3.14 26.43 13.77
CA ILE A 15 2.78 25.43 14.79
C ILE A 15 2.87 26.08 16.18
N MET A 16 1.80 25.98 16.96
CA MET A 16 1.75 26.42 18.35
C MET A 16 2.24 25.30 19.26
N VAL A 17 3.28 25.53 20.06
CA VAL A 17 3.82 24.56 21.03
C VAL A 17 3.93 25.17 22.42
N GLY A 18 3.85 24.34 23.46
CA GLY A 18 3.84 24.80 24.85
C GLY A 18 2.96 23.92 25.72
N SER A 19 3.16 23.99 27.04
CA SER A 19 2.43 23.19 28.03
C SER A 19 0.90 23.39 27.94
N GLY A 20 0.13 22.46 28.50
CA GLY A 20 -1.32 22.64 28.65
C GLY A 20 -1.64 23.90 29.46
N GLY A 21 -2.71 24.61 29.13
CA GLY A 21 -3.19 25.78 29.92
C GLY A 21 -2.44 27.11 29.74
N VAL A 22 -1.39 27.17 28.92
CA VAL A 22 -0.62 28.40 28.68
C VAL A 22 -1.34 29.43 27.77
N GLY A 23 -2.43 29.04 27.11
CA GLY A 23 -3.24 29.92 26.26
C GLY A 23 -2.94 29.90 24.75
N LYS A 24 -2.45 28.77 24.22
CA LYS A 24 -2.20 28.57 22.77
C LYS A 24 -3.47 28.75 21.92
N SER A 25 -4.55 28.09 22.33
CA SER A 25 -5.86 28.20 21.69
C SER A 25 -6.43 29.60 21.81
N ALA A 26 -6.31 30.22 22.98
CA ALA A 26 -6.76 31.60 23.20
C ALA A 26 -6.02 32.59 22.29
N LEU A 27 -4.69 32.48 22.14
CA LEU A 27 -3.92 33.30 21.19
C LEU A 27 -4.35 33.05 19.74
N THR A 28 -4.61 31.80 19.37
CA THR A 28 -5.06 31.43 18.03
C THR A 28 -6.42 32.03 17.73
N LEU A 29 -7.42 31.83 18.59
CA LEU A 29 -8.77 32.37 18.43
C LEU A 29 -8.77 33.90 18.43
N GLN A 30 -8.01 34.53 19.32
CA GLN A 30 -7.88 35.99 19.37
C GLN A 30 -7.30 36.55 18.06
N PHE A 31 -6.26 35.92 17.52
CA PHE A 31 -5.70 36.30 16.23
C PHE A 31 -6.68 36.06 15.08
N MET A 32 -7.40 34.95 15.09
CA MET A 32 -8.29 34.53 14.00
C MET A 32 -9.57 35.36 13.94
N TYR A 33 -10.27 35.47 15.06
CA TYR A 33 -11.66 35.93 15.13
C TYR A 33 -11.87 37.19 15.99
N ASP A 34 -10.82 37.70 16.66
CA ASP A 34 -10.95 38.79 17.63
C ASP A 34 -11.86 38.43 18.81
N GLU A 35 -11.79 37.16 19.22
CA GLU A 35 -12.58 36.60 20.32
C GLU A 35 -11.69 35.96 21.38
N PHE A 36 -11.95 36.33 22.64
CA PHE A 36 -11.38 35.70 23.82
C PHE A 36 -12.45 34.89 24.54
N VAL A 37 -12.24 33.58 24.67
CA VAL A 37 -13.17 32.66 25.34
C VAL A 37 -12.59 32.27 26.69
N GLU A 38 -13.30 32.62 27.79
CA GLU A 38 -12.86 32.33 29.17
C GLU A 38 -13.02 30.85 29.54
N ASP A 39 -14.11 30.20 29.10
CA ASP A 39 -14.38 28.78 29.35
C ASP A 39 -14.07 27.94 28.10
N TYR A 40 -12.94 27.25 28.11
CA TYR A 40 -12.46 26.50 26.96
C TYR A 40 -12.41 24.99 27.19
N GLU A 41 -12.98 24.21 26.28
CA GLU A 41 -12.85 22.74 26.27
C GLU A 41 -11.49 22.30 25.71
N PRO A 42 -10.78 21.33 26.35
CA PRO A 42 -9.49 20.84 25.84
C PRO A 42 -9.56 20.32 24.40
N THR A 43 -8.77 20.92 23.51
CA THR A 43 -8.80 20.67 22.06
C THR A 43 -8.00 19.44 21.67
N LYS A 44 -8.50 18.67 20.70
CA LYS A 44 -7.66 17.81 19.85
C LYS A 44 -7.14 18.67 18.70
N ALA A 45 -5.87 18.53 18.33
CA ALA A 45 -5.19 19.43 17.39
C ALA A 45 -6.06 19.88 16.20
N ASP A 46 -6.17 21.21 16.03
CA ASP A 46 -7.07 21.86 15.07
C ASP A 46 -6.30 22.90 14.23
N SER A 47 -6.73 23.11 12.98
CA SER A 47 -6.03 23.96 12.00
C SER A 47 -6.88 25.15 11.60
N TYR A 48 -6.34 26.35 11.82
CA TYR A 48 -7.00 27.62 11.55
C TYR A 48 -6.32 28.36 10.40
N ARG A 49 -7.08 28.73 9.37
CA ARG A 49 -6.56 29.45 8.19
C ARG A 49 -7.10 30.87 8.05
N LYS A 50 -6.21 31.84 7.89
CA LYS A 50 -6.55 33.26 7.66
C LYS A 50 -5.74 33.82 6.50
N LYS A 51 -6.38 34.65 5.66
CA LYS A 51 -5.66 35.50 4.70
C LYS A 51 -5.27 36.79 5.40
N ILE A 52 -4.01 37.19 5.27
CA ILE A 52 -3.44 38.38 5.88
C ILE A 52 -2.62 39.14 4.85
N LEU A 53 -2.53 40.47 5.01
CA LEU A 53 -1.67 41.32 4.20
C LEU A 53 -0.32 41.47 4.93
N LEU A 54 0.70 40.74 4.49
CA LEU A 54 2.03 40.76 5.10
C LEU A 54 2.96 41.66 4.27
N ASP A 55 3.34 42.82 4.83
CA ASP A 55 4.21 43.82 4.19
C ASP A 55 3.76 44.20 2.75
N GLY A 56 2.45 44.33 2.55
CA GLY A 56 1.84 44.72 1.28
C GLY A 56 1.53 43.57 0.30
N GLU A 57 1.80 42.32 0.67
CA GLU A 57 1.47 41.13 -0.13
C GLU A 57 0.41 40.26 0.54
N ASP A 58 -0.54 39.76 -0.25
CA ASP A 58 -1.53 38.80 0.23
C ASP A 58 -0.84 37.45 0.51
N VAL A 59 -0.95 37.00 1.75
CA VAL A 59 -0.36 35.77 2.27
C VAL A 59 -1.43 35.03 3.07
N GLN A 60 -1.37 33.70 3.07
CA GLN A 60 -2.24 32.86 3.88
C GLN A 60 -1.42 32.23 5.01
N ILE A 61 -1.93 32.31 6.24
CA ILE A 61 -1.37 31.63 7.41
C ILE A 61 -2.25 30.43 7.76
N ASP A 62 -1.62 29.31 8.09
CA ASP A 62 -2.23 28.06 8.58
C ASP A 62 -1.65 27.76 9.97
N ILE A 63 -2.42 28.01 11.02
CA ILE A 63 -2.02 27.85 12.41
C ILE A 63 -2.52 26.51 12.90
N LEU A 64 -1.60 25.62 13.27
CA LEU A 64 -1.94 24.39 13.96
C LEU A 64 -1.88 24.63 15.48
N ASP A 65 -3.05 24.62 16.11
CA ASP A 65 -3.17 24.64 17.56
C ASP A 65 -3.05 23.23 18.13
N THR A 66 -2.19 23.05 19.14
CA THR A 66 -1.87 21.73 19.70
C THR A 66 -2.38 21.62 21.13
N ALA A 67 -2.81 20.43 21.56
CA ALA A 67 -3.33 20.21 22.91
C ALA A 67 -2.27 20.43 24.02
N GLY A 68 -0.98 20.42 23.69
CA GLY A 68 0.12 20.55 24.65
C GLY A 68 0.27 19.36 25.62
N GLN A 69 -0.44 18.24 25.40
CA GLN A 69 -0.45 17.03 26.24
C GLN A 69 -0.44 15.72 25.42
N GLU A 70 0.15 15.70 24.22
CA GLU A 70 0.06 14.50 23.37
C GLU A 70 1.08 13.41 23.76
N ASP A 71 0.62 12.35 24.43
CA ASP A 71 1.41 11.16 24.83
C ASP A 71 1.98 10.34 23.65
N TYR A 72 1.63 10.67 22.40
CA TYR A 72 2.08 9.95 21.21
C TYR A 72 3.15 10.71 20.41
N ALA A 73 4.42 10.35 20.63
CA ALA A 73 5.58 10.93 19.94
C ALA A 73 5.46 10.95 18.40
N ALA A 74 4.81 9.95 17.80
CA ALA A 74 4.65 9.86 16.34
C ALA A 74 3.72 10.94 15.73
N ILE A 75 2.72 11.39 16.49
CA ILE A 75 1.77 12.43 16.04
C ILE A 75 2.46 13.80 16.13
N ARG A 76 3.08 14.07 17.28
CA ARG A 76 3.89 15.26 17.54
C ARG A 76 4.99 15.48 16.49
N ASP A 77 5.73 14.43 16.15
CA ASP A 77 6.76 14.46 15.11
C ASP A 77 6.20 14.84 13.73
N ASN A 78 4.98 14.42 13.39
CA ASN A 78 4.38 14.78 12.10
C ASN A 78 4.08 16.28 12.01
N TYR A 79 3.58 16.88 13.09
CA TYR A 79 3.33 18.32 13.17
C TYR A 79 4.63 19.10 13.01
N PHE A 80 5.68 18.71 13.74
CA PHE A 80 6.99 19.33 13.67
C PHE A 80 7.60 19.20 12.27
N ARG A 81 7.49 18.05 11.60
CA ARG A 81 7.96 17.91 10.20
C ARG A 81 7.28 18.90 9.26
N SER A 82 6.00 19.18 9.46
CA SER A 82 5.21 20.02 8.56
C SER A 82 5.28 21.54 8.81
N GLY A 83 5.68 21.99 10.01
CA GLY A 83 5.70 23.41 10.39
C GLY A 83 6.78 24.23 9.68
N GLU A 84 6.46 25.40 9.16
CA GLU A 84 7.47 26.31 8.59
C GLU A 84 8.04 27.27 9.63
N GLY A 85 7.27 27.56 10.68
CA GLY A 85 7.75 28.26 11.86
C GLY A 85 6.99 27.84 13.13
N PHE A 86 7.58 28.13 14.28
CA PHE A 86 7.11 27.67 15.58
C PHE A 86 6.93 28.83 16.57
N LEU A 87 5.75 28.93 17.16
CA LEU A 87 5.51 29.77 18.33
C LEU A 87 5.59 28.90 19.58
N CYS A 88 6.62 29.11 20.41
CA CYS A 88 6.80 28.40 21.66
C CYS A 88 6.25 29.24 22.81
N ILE A 89 5.07 28.86 23.32
CA ILE A 89 4.29 29.65 24.25
C ILE A 89 4.41 29.08 25.66
N PHE A 90 4.69 29.96 26.63
CA PHE A 90 4.59 29.69 28.05
C PHE A 90 3.73 30.76 28.74
N SER A 91 3.29 30.52 29.97
CA SER A 91 2.56 31.50 30.77
C SER A 91 3.53 32.24 31.70
N ILE A 92 3.53 33.57 31.72
CA ILE A 92 4.42 34.34 32.62
C ILE A 92 4.12 34.10 34.11
N THR A 93 2.93 33.55 34.41
CA THR A 93 2.48 33.21 35.75
C THR A 93 2.88 31.80 36.22
N GLU A 94 3.52 31.00 35.35
CA GLU A 94 3.82 29.58 35.58
C GLU A 94 5.27 29.24 35.17
N ASP A 95 6.19 29.21 36.12
CA ASP A 95 7.61 28.89 35.89
C ASP A 95 7.82 27.51 35.22
N GLU A 96 7.08 26.48 35.63
CA GLU A 96 7.15 25.14 35.01
C GLU A 96 6.87 25.17 33.50
N SER A 97 5.92 26.01 33.07
CA SER A 97 5.59 26.18 31.66
C SER A 97 6.74 26.83 30.88
N PHE A 98 7.49 27.72 31.52
CA PHE A 98 8.69 28.31 30.96
C PHE A 98 9.80 27.28 30.88
N GLN A 99 10.09 26.51 31.93
CA GLN A 99 11.11 25.45 31.89
C GLN A 99 10.86 24.41 30.78
N ALA A 100 9.60 24.03 30.56
CA ALA A 100 9.21 23.09 29.50
C ALA A 100 9.55 23.58 28.06
N THR A 101 9.72 24.89 27.84
CA THR A 101 10.05 25.45 26.51
C THR A 101 11.36 24.89 25.94
N GLN A 102 12.31 24.52 26.80
CA GLN A 102 13.58 23.91 26.38
C GLN A 102 13.36 22.55 25.72
N GLU A 103 12.54 21.68 26.31
CA GLU A 103 12.25 20.36 25.77
C GLU A 103 11.55 20.48 24.40
N PHE A 104 10.58 21.39 24.27
CA PHE A 104 9.90 21.63 22.99
C PHE A 104 10.89 22.07 21.89
N ARG A 105 11.81 22.98 22.22
CA ARG A 105 12.86 23.43 21.28
C ARG A 105 13.73 22.26 20.83
N GLU A 106 14.27 21.48 21.76
CA GLU A 106 15.14 20.34 21.44
C GLU A 106 14.44 19.30 20.55
N GLN A 107 13.16 19.01 20.81
CA GLN A 107 12.37 18.11 19.99
C GLN A 107 12.13 18.65 18.58
N ILE A 108 11.81 19.95 18.45
CA ILE A 108 11.62 20.60 17.14
C ILE A 108 12.91 20.55 16.33
N LEU A 109 14.04 20.95 16.92
CA LEU A 109 15.35 20.93 16.26
C LEU A 109 15.74 19.52 15.82
N ARG A 110 15.49 18.51 16.67
CA ARG A 110 15.75 17.09 16.34
C ARG A 110 14.92 16.62 15.15
N VAL A 111 13.63 16.96 15.10
CA VAL A 111 12.73 16.51 14.04
C VAL A 111 12.97 17.27 12.73
N LYS A 112 13.28 18.57 12.81
CA LYS A 112 13.63 19.41 11.66
C LYS A 112 15.01 19.12 11.10
N ASN A 113 15.93 18.67 11.95
CA ASN A 113 17.35 18.53 11.62
C ASN A 113 17.92 19.83 11.04
N ASP A 114 17.58 20.95 11.70
CA ASP A 114 17.89 22.31 11.26
C ASP A 114 17.84 23.30 12.43
N GLU A 115 18.99 23.92 12.72
CA GLU A 115 19.16 24.87 13.84
C GLU A 115 18.63 26.28 13.54
N ASN A 116 18.37 26.62 12.28
CA ASN A 116 17.92 27.95 11.85
C ASN A 116 16.43 27.96 11.45
N ILE A 117 15.62 27.07 12.04
CA ILE A 117 14.17 27.06 11.83
C ILE A 117 13.53 28.30 12.47
N PRO A 118 12.65 29.04 11.74
CA PRO A 118 11.92 30.17 12.32
C PRO A 118 11.22 29.76 13.60
N PHE A 119 11.58 30.40 14.70
CA PHE A 119 11.19 30.01 16.04
C PHE A 119 11.11 31.28 16.89
N LEU A 120 9.99 31.50 17.57
CA LEU A 120 9.77 32.68 18.39
C LEU A 120 9.25 32.25 19.77
N LEU A 121 9.90 32.76 20.82
CA LEU A 121 9.53 32.49 22.21
C LEU A 121 8.46 33.50 22.65
N VAL A 122 7.34 33.03 23.21
CA VAL A 122 6.19 33.86 23.58
C VAL A 122 5.82 33.66 25.04
N GLY A 123 5.84 34.75 25.82
CA GLY A 123 5.33 34.77 27.20
C GLY A 123 3.90 35.29 27.22
N ASN A 124 2.91 34.43 27.39
CA ASN A 124 1.50 34.79 27.39
C ASN A 124 0.99 35.14 28.80
N LYS A 125 -0.18 35.80 28.86
CA LYS A 125 -0.85 36.30 30.08
C LYS A 125 -0.16 37.52 30.71
N SER A 126 0.39 38.43 29.88
CA SER A 126 0.98 39.70 30.36
C SER A 126 0.01 40.59 31.13
N ASP A 127 -1.31 40.39 30.95
CA ASP A 127 -2.35 41.05 31.72
C ASP A 127 -2.39 40.65 33.21
N LEU A 128 -1.68 39.57 33.59
CA LEU A 128 -1.63 39.06 34.97
C LEU A 128 -0.29 39.39 35.65
N GLU A 129 0.16 40.64 35.54
CA GLU A 129 1.45 41.11 36.06
C GLU A 129 1.62 40.83 37.56
N ASP A 130 0.57 41.02 38.37
CA ASP A 130 0.57 40.75 39.81
C ASP A 130 0.82 39.27 40.17
N ARG A 131 0.66 38.36 39.20
CA ARG A 131 0.88 36.90 39.36
C ARG A 131 2.13 36.42 38.61
N ARG A 132 2.98 37.33 38.13
CA ARG A 132 4.20 36.99 37.40
C ARG A 132 5.12 36.12 38.25
N LYS A 133 5.56 35.00 37.66
CA LYS A 133 6.59 34.11 38.21
C LYS A 133 7.86 34.09 37.37
N VAL A 134 7.75 34.41 36.07
CA VAL A 134 8.88 34.47 35.14
C VAL A 134 9.15 35.93 34.82
N SER A 135 10.36 36.40 35.13
CA SER A 135 10.75 37.79 34.86
C SER A 135 11.01 38.01 33.37
N PHE A 136 10.75 39.22 32.87
CA PHE A 136 11.06 39.59 31.49
C PHE A 136 12.54 39.35 31.16
N GLN A 137 13.44 39.67 32.11
CA GLN A 137 14.88 39.52 31.95
C GLN A 137 15.28 38.05 31.75
N GLU A 138 14.73 37.16 32.56
CA GLU A 138 15.00 35.72 32.48
C GLU A 138 14.56 35.11 31.14
N ALA A 139 13.35 35.44 30.68
CA ALA A 139 12.85 34.98 29.39
C ALA A 139 13.61 35.62 28.21
N SER A 140 13.99 36.89 28.33
CA SER A 140 14.83 37.58 27.34
C SER A 140 16.22 36.94 27.23
N ASP A 141 16.84 36.57 28.34
CA ASP A 141 18.18 35.98 28.33
C ASP A 141 18.17 34.56 27.75
N ARG A 142 17.12 33.77 27.99
CA ARG A 142 16.92 32.48 27.32
C ARG A 142 16.77 32.65 25.80
N ALA A 143 15.97 33.62 25.35
CA ALA A 143 15.78 33.89 23.93
C ALA A 143 17.09 34.35 23.25
N LYS A 144 17.90 35.18 23.93
CA LYS A 144 19.24 35.56 23.46
C LYS A 144 20.18 34.36 23.35
N GLN A 145 20.21 33.49 24.37
CA GLN A 145 21.00 32.26 24.35
C GLN A 145 20.63 31.37 23.14
N TRP A 146 19.35 31.39 22.79
CA TRP A 146 18.77 30.64 21.69
C TRP A 146 18.89 31.29 20.32
N GLY A 147 19.28 32.58 20.26
CA GLY A 147 19.32 33.34 19.02
C GLY A 147 17.93 33.56 18.39
N VAL A 148 16.87 33.63 19.19
CA VAL A 148 15.47 33.79 18.72
C VAL A 148 14.80 35.02 19.34
N PRO A 149 13.77 35.60 18.72
CA PRO A 149 13.03 36.70 19.33
C PRO A 149 12.18 36.26 20.53
N TYR A 150 11.96 37.21 21.45
CA TYR A 150 11.04 37.06 22.58
C TYR A 150 10.02 38.19 22.58
N VAL A 151 8.75 37.84 22.81
CA VAL A 151 7.63 38.80 22.91
C VAL A 151 6.68 38.34 24.01
N GLU A 152 6.25 39.27 24.87
CA GLU A 152 5.15 39.03 25.81
C GLU A 152 3.81 39.41 25.18
N THR A 153 2.79 38.56 25.38
CA THR A 153 1.45 38.71 24.81
C THR A 153 0.37 38.57 25.88
N SER A 154 -0.79 39.16 25.61
CA SER A 154 -2.01 38.85 26.34
C SER A 154 -3.11 38.48 25.35
N ALA A 155 -3.47 37.19 25.35
CA ALA A 155 -4.63 36.72 24.62
C ALA A 155 -5.93 37.41 25.06
N LYS A 156 -6.01 37.84 26.34
CA LYS A 156 -7.19 38.50 26.92
C LYS A 156 -7.36 39.94 26.41
N THR A 157 -6.28 40.71 26.37
CA THR A 157 -6.33 42.14 25.97
C THR A 157 -5.96 42.38 24.51
N ARG A 158 -5.61 41.31 23.77
CA ARG A 158 -5.03 41.35 22.41
C ARG A 158 -3.63 41.97 22.33
N GLU A 159 -3.00 42.29 23.46
CA GLU A 159 -1.66 42.89 23.46
C GLU A 159 -0.64 41.97 22.76
N HIS A 160 0.03 42.52 21.74
CA HIS A 160 1.04 41.87 20.91
C HIS A 160 0.63 40.55 20.22
N VAL A 161 -0.66 40.20 20.20
CA VAL A 161 -1.15 38.97 19.56
C VAL A 161 -0.85 38.98 18.06
N ASP A 162 -1.24 40.04 17.35
CA ASP A 162 -0.95 40.18 15.92
C ASP A 162 0.56 40.18 15.64
N LYS A 163 1.33 40.87 16.49
CA LYS A 163 2.77 41.04 16.36
C LYS A 163 3.50 39.70 16.28
N VAL A 164 3.21 38.76 17.18
CA VAL A 164 3.93 37.45 17.21
C VAL A 164 3.69 36.61 15.97
N PHE A 165 2.48 36.64 15.39
CA PHE A 165 2.19 35.93 14.15
C PHE A 165 2.84 36.62 12.95
N TYR A 166 2.77 37.95 12.85
CA TYR A 166 3.41 38.69 11.76
C TYR A 166 4.94 38.57 11.78
N ASP A 167 5.57 38.67 12.95
CA ASP A 167 7.04 38.60 13.08
C ASP A 167 7.56 37.21 12.68
N LEU A 168 6.92 36.13 13.16
CA LEU A 168 7.29 34.77 12.75
C LEU A 168 7.11 34.56 11.23
N MET A 169 6.01 35.08 10.67
CA MET A 169 5.75 35.00 9.23
C MET A 169 6.81 35.73 8.39
N ARG A 170 7.34 36.85 8.88
CA ARG A 170 8.48 37.55 8.24
C ARG A 170 9.74 36.70 8.26
N GLU A 171 10.05 36.03 9.37
CA GLU A 171 11.21 35.12 9.45
C GLU A 171 11.09 33.95 8.45
N ILE A 172 9.91 33.33 8.38
CA ILE A 172 9.64 32.27 7.40
C ILE A 172 9.87 32.78 5.97
N ARG A 173 9.39 34.00 5.67
CA ARG A 173 9.55 34.62 4.36
C ARG A 173 11.00 34.94 4.03
N ALA A 174 11.74 35.56 4.95
CA ALA A 174 13.15 35.92 4.78
C ALA A 174 13.99 34.68 4.46
N ARG A 175 13.78 33.60 5.22
CA ARG A 175 14.44 32.32 4.99
C ARG A 175 14.14 31.72 3.60
N LYS A 176 12.88 31.71 3.17
CA LYS A 176 12.51 31.21 1.83
C LYS A 176 13.17 32.04 0.71
N MET A 177 13.42 33.32 0.93
CA MET A 177 14.15 34.16 -0.04
C MET A 177 15.65 33.81 -0.10
N GLU A 178 16.28 33.48 1.03
CA GLU A 178 17.69 33.06 1.09
C GLU A 178 17.94 31.68 0.46
N GLU A 179 17.05 30.72 0.69
CA GLU A 179 17.09 29.38 0.08
C GLU A 179 16.96 29.46 -1.46
N ASN A 180 16.20 30.43 -1.98
CA ASN A 180 16.07 30.66 -3.42
C ASN A 180 17.31 31.33 -4.05
N LYS A 181 18.06 32.16 -3.29
CA LYS A 181 19.31 32.77 -3.77
C LYS A 181 20.47 31.78 -3.83
N THR A 182 20.57 30.87 -2.87
CA THR A 182 21.64 29.85 -2.81
C THR A 182 21.50 28.76 -3.88
N ASN A 183 20.27 28.41 -4.29
CA ASN A 183 20.02 27.47 -5.39
C ASN A 183 20.40 28.00 -6.79
N ASN A 184 20.48 29.32 -6.99
CA ASN A 184 20.91 29.92 -8.25
C ASN A 184 22.44 30.03 -8.43
N GLY A 185 23.24 29.73 -7.38
CA GLY A 185 24.71 29.87 -7.39
C GLY A 185 25.53 28.64 -7.81
N ARG A 186 24.95 27.43 -7.84
CA ARG A 186 25.69 26.18 -8.17
C ARG A 186 25.58 25.77 -9.65
N GLY A 187 25.85 26.72 -10.54
CA GLY A 187 25.81 26.55 -11.98
C GLY A 187 27.16 26.23 -12.64
N LYS A 188 27.76 25.06 -12.35
CA LYS A 188 28.88 24.51 -13.16
C LYS A 188 28.70 23.02 -13.41
N ASP A 189 27.75 22.68 -14.29
CA ASP A 189 27.93 21.58 -15.26
C ASP A 189 26.89 21.72 -16.40
N LYS A 190 27.18 22.64 -17.34
CA LYS A 190 26.28 23.02 -18.46
C LYS A 190 26.58 22.26 -19.76
N SER A 191 27.18 21.06 -19.70
CA SER A 191 27.53 20.31 -20.91
C SER A 191 26.43 19.32 -21.39
N LYS A 192 25.54 18.84 -20.50
CA LYS A 192 24.52 17.82 -20.87
C LYS A 192 23.10 18.35 -21.14
N LYS A 193 22.77 19.60 -20.76
CA LYS A 193 21.41 20.17 -20.86
C LYS A 193 21.01 20.73 -22.23
N LYS A 194 21.93 20.80 -23.21
CA LYS A 194 21.67 21.49 -24.50
C LYS A 194 20.94 20.64 -25.55
N LYS A 195 20.72 19.34 -25.33
CA LYS A 195 20.09 18.45 -26.33
C LYS A 195 18.57 18.25 -26.19
N LEU A 196 17.93 18.85 -25.17
CA LEU A 196 16.50 18.58 -24.87
C LEU A 196 15.55 19.78 -24.97
N LYS A 197 16.01 20.92 -25.49
CA LYS A 197 15.15 22.10 -25.73
C LYS A 197 15.11 22.41 -27.23
N GLY A 198 14.30 21.66 -27.96
CA GLY A 198 14.00 21.90 -29.36
C GLY A 198 12.56 21.51 -29.68
N THR A 199 11.74 22.54 -29.91
CA THR A 199 10.37 22.52 -30.46
C THR A 199 9.22 22.35 -29.47
N LEU A 200 8.46 23.44 -29.34
CA LEU A 200 7.25 23.61 -28.54
C LEU A 200 6.09 22.80 -29.14
N SER A 201 5.48 21.96 -28.30
CA SER A 201 4.14 21.39 -28.48
C SER A 201 3.57 21.09 -27.09
N ASN A 202 2.33 21.52 -26.84
CA ASN A 202 1.55 21.17 -25.66
C ASN A 202 1.15 19.69 -25.75
N ASN A 203 2.04 18.73 -25.42
CA ASN A 203 1.67 17.32 -25.12
C ASN A 203 2.88 16.39 -24.83
N TRP A 204 3.87 16.80 -24.02
CA TRP A 204 5.09 16.00 -23.86
C TRP A 204 4.88 14.63 -23.18
N SER A 205 3.92 14.44 -22.27
CA SER A 205 3.70 13.10 -21.67
C SER A 205 3.21 12.09 -22.71
N PHE A 206 2.40 12.55 -23.66
CA PHE A 206 1.90 11.79 -24.79
C PHE A 206 2.96 11.59 -25.88
N MET A 207 3.75 12.64 -26.17
CA MET A 207 4.78 12.66 -27.22
C MET A 207 6.15 12.15 -26.73
N MET A 208 6.31 11.87 -25.43
CA MET A 208 7.54 11.32 -24.87
C MET A 208 7.84 9.98 -25.53
N ASN A 209 9.07 9.83 -26.00
CA ASN A 209 9.56 8.57 -26.55
C ASN A 209 9.60 7.52 -25.43
N PHE A 210 9.04 6.32 -25.67
CA PHE A 210 9.02 5.22 -24.72
C PHE A 210 10.42 4.81 -24.24
N GLY A 211 11.44 4.97 -25.08
CA GLY A 211 12.84 4.77 -24.73
C GLY A 211 13.30 5.62 -23.54
N ILE A 212 12.77 6.83 -23.36
CA ILE A 212 13.08 7.70 -22.21
C ILE A 212 12.52 7.10 -20.91
N LEU A 213 11.32 6.52 -20.96
CA LEU A 213 10.73 5.83 -19.83
C LEU A 213 11.50 4.54 -19.50
N CYS A 214 11.96 3.81 -20.52
CA CYS A 214 12.85 2.67 -20.34
C CYS A 214 14.19 3.06 -19.69
N ASP A 215 14.80 4.18 -20.10
CA ASP A 215 16.02 4.71 -19.47
C ASP A 215 15.79 5.00 -17.99
N PHE A 216 14.65 5.62 -17.66
CA PHE A 216 14.24 5.83 -16.27
C PHE A 216 14.14 4.52 -15.50
N PHE A 217 13.50 3.49 -16.06
CA PHE A 217 13.39 2.18 -15.41
C PHE A 217 14.74 1.52 -15.16
N ASP A 218 15.64 1.54 -16.14
CA ASP A 218 17.00 1.01 -15.98
C ASP A 218 17.76 1.77 -14.88
N ASN A 219 17.67 3.11 -14.86
CA ASN A 219 18.32 3.93 -13.84
C ASN A 219 17.81 3.61 -12.43
N VAL A 220 16.48 3.52 -12.24
CA VAL A 220 15.90 3.18 -10.93
C VAL A 220 16.28 1.76 -10.52
N ARG A 221 16.25 0.79 -11.44
CA ARG A 221 16.55 -0.62 -11.13
C ARG A 221 18.02 -0.83 -10.73
N HIS A 222 18.97 -0.15 -11.38
CA HIS A 222 20.40 -0.28 -11.07
C HIS A 222 20.84 0.55 -9.86
N THR A 223 20.08 1.57 -9.47
CA THR A 223 20.39 2.40 -8.30
C THR A 223 20.26 1.59 -7.01
N LYS A 224 21.25 1.66 -6.12
CA LYS A 224 21.20 1.03 -4.80
C LYS A 224 20.62 1.99 -3.77
N GLY A 225 19.84 1.45 -2.83
CA GLY A 225 19.26 2.22 -1.73
C GLY A 225 17.94 2.93 -2.09
N THR A 226 16.99 2.90 -1.17
CA THR A 226 15.65 3.46 -1.37
C THR A 226 15.67 4.99 -1.52
N SER A 227 16.56 5.69 -0.80
CA SER A 227 16.66 7.15 -0.86
C SER A 227 17.02 7.66 -2.25
N GLU A 228 18.07 7.11 -2.87
CA GLU A 228 18.49 7.52 -4.21
C GLU A 228 17.44 7.16 -5.28
N LYS A 229 16.80 6.00 -5.17
CA LYS A 229 15.66 5.64 -6.03
C LYS A 229 14.49 6.63 -5.88
N THR A 230 14.24 7.10 -4.65
CA THR A 230 13.22 8.12 -4.37
C THR A 230 13.57 9.42 -5.08
N LYS A 231 14.81 9.87 -4.96
CA LYS A 231 15.30 11.11 -5.59
C LYS A 231 15.18 11.04 -7.12
N LEU A 232 15.59 9.93 -7.72
CA LEU A 232 15.43 9.69 -9.17
C LEU A 232 13.95 9.73 -9.59
N THR A 233 13.09 9.05 -8.84
CA THR A 233 11.65 8.98 -9.13
C THR A 233 10.98 10.36 -9.01
N LYS A 234 11.23 11.09 -7.92
CA LYS A 234 10.73 12.46 -7.73
C LYS A 234 11.24 13.42 -8.81
N THR A 235 12.51 13.31 -9.19
CA THR A 235 13.10 14.14 -10.25
C THR A 235 12.43 13.87 -11.60
N PHE A 236 12.20 12.61 -11.95
CA PHE A 236 11.52 12.23 -13.18
C PHE A 236 10.08 12.74 -13.22
N ILE A 237 9.33 12.57 -12.12
CA ILE A 237 7.94 13.05 -12.02
C ILE A 237 7.88 14.59 -12.07
N SER A 238 8.79 15.29 -11.39
CA SER A 238 8.84 16.76 -11.41
C SER A 238 9.11 17.29 -12.82
N ALA A 239 10.05 16.68 -13.55
CA ALA A 239 10.37 17.08 -14.92
C ALA A 239 9.16 16.95 -15.87
N LEU A 240 8.29 15.97 -15.65
CA LEU A 240 7.04 15.79 -16.40
C LEU A 240 5.95 16.79 -15.98
N ARG A 241 5.89 17.15 -14.68
CA ARG A 241 4.95 18.15 -14.15
C ARG A 241 5.23 19.58 -14.64
N ASP A 242 6.49 19.96 -14.75
CA ASP A 242 6.90 21.32 -15.20
C ASP A 242 6.37 21.67 -16.61
N GLN A 243 5.92 20.67 -17.35
CA GLN A 243 5.35 20.81 -18.69
C GLN A 243 3.81 20.81 -18.69
N GLN A 244 3.19 20.91 -17.52
CA GLN A 244 1.74 20.94 -17.27
C GLN A 244 0.97 19.76 -17.86
N GLN A 245 1.60 18.60 -17.97
CA GLN A 245 1.03 17.43 -18.64
C GLN A 245 0.13 16.58 -17.75
N ASP A 246 -0.80 15.85 -18.37
CA ASP A 246 -1.43 14.70 -17.71
C ASP A 246 -0.38 13.59 -17.57
N LEU A 247 -0.11 13.20 -16.33
CA LEU A 247 0.86 12.16 -15.99
C LEU A 247 0.25 10.76 -15.97
N PHE A 248 -1.07 10.62 -16.02
CA PHE A 248 -1.73 9.32 -15.99
C PHE A 248 -1.21 8.34 -17.05
N PRO A 249 -1.03 8.72 -18.34
CA PRO A 249 -0.50 7.82 -19.38
C PRO A 249 0.90 7.27 -19.07
N VAL A 250 1.71 8.00 -18.30
CA VAL A 250 3.05 7.57 -17.88
C VAL A 250 2.96 6.76 -16.59
N LEU A 251 2.23 7.26 -15.59
CA LEU A 251 2.14 6.66 -14.27
C LEU A 251 1.55 5.24 -14.34
N ARG A 252 0.53 5.02 -15.17
CA ARG A 252 -0.04 3.67 -15.38
C ARG A 252 0.96 2.65 -15.97
N LEU A 253 2.05 3.12 -16.60
CA LEU A 253 3.13 2.27 -17.10
C LEU A 253 4.25 2.07 -16.06
N ILE A 254 4.44 3.01 -15.13
CA ILE A 254 5.38 2.87 -14.00
C ILE A 254 4.83 1.94 -12.91
N ILE A 255 3.51 1.94 -12.71
CA ILE A 255 2.83 1.09 -11.71
C ILE A 255 1.68 0.30 -12.33
N PRO A 256 1.96 -0.58 -13.32
CA PRO A 256 0.93 -1.27 -14.11
C PRO A 256 0.04 -2.21 -13.28
N LYS A 257 0.50 -2.63 -12.08
CA LYS A 257 -0.33 -3.38 -11.11
C LYS A 257 -1.53 -2.59 -10.61
N LEU A 258 -1.43 -1.27 -10.61
CA LEU A 258 -2.47 -0.35 -10.12
C LEU A 258 -3.34 0.22 -11.25
N ASP A 259 -3.07 -0.15 -12.50
CA ASP A 259 -3.95 0.17 -13.62
C ASP A 259 -5.25 -0.65 -13.52
N ARG A 260 -6.36 0.06 -13.29
CA ARG A 260 -7.74 -0.47 -13.25
C ARG A 260 -8.54 -0.14 -14.50
N ASP A 261 -8.10 0.84 -15.30
CA ASP A 261 -8.77 1.22 -16.55
C ASP A 261 -8.52 0.17 -17.63
N ARG A 262 -7.40 -0.56 -17.57
CA ARG A 262 -7.16 -1.74 -18.42
C ARG A 262 -7.53 -3.04 -17.72
N PRO A 263 -8.38 -3.89 -18.33
CA PRO A 263 -8.56 -5.26 -17.87
C PRO A 263 -7.26 -6.07 -18.06
N SER A 264 -7.28 -7.34 -17.64
CA SER A 264 -6.13 -8.24 -17.85
C SER A 264 -5.79 -8.38 -19.33
N TYR A 265 -4.50 -8.28 -19.67
CA TYR A 265 -4.03 -8.53 -21.03
C TYR A 265 -4.16 -10.00 -21.46
N ARG A 266 -4.40 -10.94 -20.52
CA ARG A 266 -4.50 -12.40 -20.75
C ARG A 266 -3.25 -13.00 -21.43
N ILE A 267 -2.11 -12.31 -21.34
CA ILE A 267 -0.81 -12.76 -21.85
C ILE A 267 0.06 -13.19 -20.66
N LYS A 268 0.70 -14.36 -20.79
CA LYS A 268 1.70 -14.88 -19.86
C LYS A 268 3.03 -15.07 -20.56
N GLU A 269 4.08 -15.30 -19.78
CA GLU A 269 5.45 -15.61 -20.20
C GLU A 269 5.47 -16.68 -21.30
N SER A 270 4.65 -17.73 -21.16
CA SER A 270 4.58 -18.81 -22.13
C SER A 270 4.12 -18.39 -23.53
N LYS A 271 3.15 -17.47 -23.61
CA LYS A 271 2.70 -16.91 -24.88
C LYS A 271 3.76 -15.97 -25.46
N ILE A 272 4.39 -15.16 -24.61
CA ILE A 272 5.47 -14.25 -25.01
C ILE A 272 6.67 -15.03 -25.58
N SER A 273 7.12 -16.10 -24.92
CA SER A 273 8.22 -16.94 -25.42
C SER A 273 7.90 -17.53 -26.80
N LYS A 274 6.70 -18.07 -27.00
CA LYS A 274 6.27 -18.60 -28.32
C LYS A 274 6.26 -17.52 -29.40
N LEU A 275 5.79 -16.32 -29.08
CA LEU A 275 5.79 -15.19 -30.01
C LEU A 275 7.21 -14.76 -30.36
N LEU A 276 8.11 -14.66 -29.39
CA LEU A 276 9.50 -14.29 -29.63
C LEU A 276 10.24 -15.34 -30.47
N ILE A 277 10.02 -16.63 -30.21
CA ILE A 277 10.57 -17.73 -31.03
C ILE A 277 10.10 -17.58 -32.49
N LYS A 278 8.81 -17.34 -32.70
CA LYS A 278 8.22 -17.09 -34.02
C LYS A 278 8.79 -15.82 -34.68
N MET A 279 8.94 -14.74 -33.92
CA MET A 279 9.45 -13.45 -34.42
C MET A 279 10.88 -13.55 -34.93
N LEU A 280 11.72 -14.28 -34.19
CA LEU A 280 13.16 -14.40 -34.43
C LEU A 280 13.50 -15.57 -35.36
N GLY A 281 12.55 -16.45 -35.66
CA GLY A 281 12.81 -17.68 -36.42
C GLY A 281 13.83 -18.60 -35.73
N LEU A 282 13.80 -18.68 -34.39
CA LEU A 282 14.82 -19.43 -33.66
C LEU A 282 14.74 -20.93 -33.99
N PRO A 283 15.86 -21.57 -34.37
CA PRO A 283 15.89 -23.02 -34.54
C PRO A 283 15.70 -23.72 -33.20
N HIS A 284 15.36 -25.01 -33.25
CA HIS A 284 15.43 -25.86 -32.07
C HIS A 284 16.86 -25.88 -31.54
N GLY A 285 17.06 -25.41 -30.30
CA GLY A 285 18.39 -25.21 -29.77
C GLY A 285 18.42 -24.39 -28.48
N ASN A 286 19.62 -23.92 -28.13
CA ASN A 286 19.89 -23.35 -26.82
C ASN A 286 19.02 -22.12 -26.52
N ASP A 287 18.96 -21.12 -27.41
CA ASP A 287 18.20 -19.89 -27.16
C ASP A 287 16.67 -20.11 -27.11
N GLN A 288 16.14 -21.02 -27.93
CA GLN A 288 14.74 -21.43 -27.85
C GLN A 288 14.44 -22.08 -26.49
N ASN A 289 15.30 -23.00 -26.07
CA ASN A 289 15.18 -23.69 -24.77
C ASN A 289 15.30 -22.73 -23.59
N VAL A 290 16.18 -21.72 -23.68
CA VAL A 290 16.33 -20.66 -22.66
C VAL A 290 15.01 -19.89 -22.48
N LEU A 291 14.36 -19.46 -23.57
CA LEU A 291 13.06 -18.77 -23.51
C LEU A 291 11.94 -19.66 -22.96
N LEU A 292 11.94 -20.96 -23.29
CA LEU A 292 10.91 -21.89 -22.81
C LEU A 292 11.13 -22.27 -21.33
N LYS A 293 12.38 -22.46 -20.89
CA LYS A 293 12.70 -22.75 -19.48
C LYS A 293 12.50 -21.55 -18.57
N ALA A 294 12.61 -20.32 -19.09
CA ALA A 294 12.32 -19.11 -18.32
C ALA A 294 10.87 -19.05 -17.78
N ILE A 295 9.94 -19.83 -18.38
CA ILE A 295 8.54 -19.95 -17.94
C ILE A 295 8.44 -20.70 -16.60
N THR A 296 9.28 -21.71 -16.38
CA THR A 296 9.29 -22.53 -15.15
C THR A 296 10.18 -21.91 -14.05
N GLY A 297 11.07 -20.98 -14.42
CA GLY A 297 12.03 -20.30 -13.54
C GLY A 297 11.51 -19.04 -12.82
N THR A 298 10.21 -18.70 -12.90
CA THR A 298 9.65 -17.51 -12.23
C THR A 298 9.63 -17.61 -10.69
N SER A 299 9.93 -18.79 -10.15
CA SER A 299 10.14 -19.02 -8.71
C SER A 299 11.58 -18.71 -8.26
N SER A 300 12.43 -18.19 -9.15
CA SER A 300 13.87 -18.45 -9.09
C SER A 300 14.83 -17.27 -9.15
N GLY A 301 14.32 -16.06 -8.96
CA GLY A 301 15.16 -14.87 -8.84
C GLY A 301 15.70 -14.32 -10.16
N VAL A 302 15.72 -15.08 -11.27
CA VAL A 302 15.97 -14.51 -12.61
C VAL A 302 14.68 -13.98 -13.22
N ASP A 303 14.75 -12.73 -13.63
CA ASP A 303 13.65 -12.02 -14.25
C ASP A 303 13.47 -12.45 -15.72
N PHE A 304 12.24 -12.82 -16.07
CA PHE A 304 11.88 -13.25 -17.42
C PHE A 304 12.24 -12.20 -18.49
N GLY A 305 12.08 -10.91 -18.18
CA GLY A 305 12.45 -9.81 -19.07
C GLY A 305 13.95 -9.75 -19.34
N ASP A 306 14.80 -10.02 -18.34
CA ASP A 306 16.26 -10.09 -18.53
C ASP A 306 16.67 -11.27 -19.41
N VAL A 307 16.01 -12.44 -19.24
CA VAL A 307 16.24 -13.60 -20.12
C VAL A 307 15.88 -13.25 -21.55
N VAL A 308 14.70 -12.66 -21.76
CA VAL A 308 14.25 -12.21 -23.08
C VAL A 308 15.24 -11.22 -23.69
N TYR A 309 15.72 -10.24 -22.92
CA TYR A 309 16.73 -9.28 -23.39
C TYR A 309 18.04 -9.95 -23.80
N SER A 310 18.51 -10.93 -23.02
CA SER A 310 19.76 -11.67 -23.28
C SER A 310 19.73 -12.43 -24.61
N VAL A 311 18.55 -12.89 -25.03
CA VAL A 311 18.33 -13.56 -26.32
C VAL A 311 18.14 -12.52 -27.41
N LEU A 312 17.23 -11.55 -27.24
CA LEU A 312 16.90 -10.55 -28.26
C LEU A 312 18.12 -9.76 -28.75
N LYS A 313 19.03 -9.38 -27.86
CA LYS A 313 20.23 -8.61 -28.22
C LYS A 313 21.16 -9.33 -29.20
N LYS A 314 21.04 -10.65 -29.36
CA LYS A 314 21.82 -11.46 -30.31
C LYS A 314 21.26 -11.42 -31.74
N TYR A 315 19.95 -11.21 -31.88
CA TYR A 315 19.23 -11.39 -33.15
C TYR A 315 18.64 -10.07 -33.70
N VAL A 316 18.43 -9.06 -32.86
CA VAL A 316 17.78 -7.81 -33.25
C VAL A 316 18.79 -6.66 -33.19
N ILE A 317 19.06 -6.03 -34.34
CA ILE A 317 19.98 -4.90 -34.48
C ILE A 317 19.17 -3.58 -34.59
N ASN A 318 19.41 -2.65 -33.67
CA ASN A 318 19.01 -1.22 -33.64
C ASN A 318 17.84 -0.80 -34.56
N LYS A 319 16.64 -1.35 -34.32
CA LYS A 319 15.37 -0.76 -34.75
C LYS A 319 14.65 -0.22 -33.54
N ASP A 320 14.65 1.11 -33.39
CA ASP A 320 13.69 1.78 -32.51
C ASP A 320 12.92 2.78 -33.37
N ALA A 321 11.65 2.46 -33.64
CA ALA A 321 10.76 3.33 -34.41
C ALA A 321 10.37 4.61 -33.63
N GLY A 322 10.90 4.79 -32.41
CA GLY A 322 10.67 5.97 -31.58
C GLY A 322 9.24 6.06 -31.09
N LEU A 323 8.62 4.92 -30.77
CA LEU A 323 7.24 4.88 -30.31
C LEU A 323 7.05 5.75 -29.09
N THR A 324 6.00 6.58 -29.11
CA THR A 324 5.65 7.45 -27.99
C THR A 324 4.90 6.70 -26.90
N ILE A 325 4.82 7.27 -25.69
CA ILE A 325 3.96 6.76 -24.62
C ILE A 325 2.51 6.63 -25.07
N GLN A 326 2.01 7.55 -25.90
CA GLN A 326 0.66 7.43 -26.44
C GLN A 326 0.52 6.22 -27.37
N ASN A 327 1.51 5.96 -28.22
CA ASN A 327 1.48 4.77 -29.08
C ASN A 327 1.49 3.49 -28.23
N ILE A 328 2.34 3.42 -27.21
CA ILE A 328 2.41 2.26 -26.30
C ILE A 328 1.06 2.04 -25.60
N ASN A 329 0.47 3.10 -25.04
CA ASN A 329 -0.82 3.00 -24.39
C ASN A 329 -1.91 2.54 -25.37
N THR A 330 -1.95 3.09 -26.58
CA THR A 330 -2.91 2.68 -27.62
C THR A 330 -2.79 1.19 -27.94
N TYR A 331 -1.57 0.66 -28.10
CA TYR A 331 -1.35 -0.77 -28.32
C TYR A 331 -1.80 -1.62 -27.12
N LEU A 332 -1.50 -1.17 -25.90
CA LEU A 332 -1.92 -1.88 -24.68
C LEU A 332 -3.44 -1.86 -24.50
N ASP A 333 -4.12 -0.76 -24.84
CA ASP A 333 -5.58 -0.66 -24.83
C ASP A 333 -6.20 -1.63 -25.85
N GLN A 334 -5.64 -1.71 -27.06
CA GLN A 334 -6.04 -2.66 -28.09
C GLN A 334 -5.80 -4.11 -27.69
N ILE A 335 -4.79 -4.42 -26.87
CA ILE A 335 -4.55 -5.77 -26.34
C ILE A 335 -5.56 -6.08 -25.21
N ALA A 336 -5.73 -5.17 -24.26
CA ALA A 336 -6.52 -5.40 -23.06
C ALA A 336 -8.02 -5.59 -23.36
N HIS A 337 -8.59 -4.80 -24.27
CA HIS A 337 -10.03 -4.79 -24.54
C HIS A 337 -10.49 -5.82 -25.57
N ARG A 338 -9.63 -6.75 -26.00
CA ARG A 338 -10.04 -7.80 -26.95
C ARG A 338 -10.97 -8.80 -26.26
N LYS A 339 -12.05 -9.14 -26.95
CA LYS A 339 -12.94 -10.23 -26.55
C LYS A 339 -12.34 -11.61 -26.87
N THR A 340 -11.61 -11.73 -27.98
CA THR A 340 -11.05 -12.97 -28.52
C THR A 340 -9.55 -12.88 -28.80
N ASP A 341 -8.88 -14.02 -28.80
CA ASP A 341 -7.45 -14.15 -29.10
C ASP A 341 -7.11 -14.01 -30.60
N ASN A 342 -8.10 -14.06 -31.50
CA ASN A 342 -7.89 -13.90 -32.95
C ASN A 342 -7.13 -12.60 -33.26
N GLY A 343 -5.98 -12.67 -33.93
CA GLY A 343 -5.15 -11.52 -34.32
C GLY A 343 -4.40 -10.84 -33.16
N LEU A 344 -4.41 -11.41 -31.95
CA LEU A 344 -3.63 -10.90 -30.81
C LEU A 344 -2.12 -11.07 -31.06
N ASP A 345 -1.73 -12.23 -31.57
CA ASP A 345 -0.34 -12.58 -31.85
C ASP A 345 0.30 -11.58 -32.83
N ASP A 346 -0.41 -11.25 -33.91
CA ASP A 346 0.06 -10.29 -34.92
C ASP A 346 0.19 -8.87 -34.34
N LEU A 347 -0.72 -8.47 -33.46
CA LEU A 347 -0.67 -7.18 -32.79
C LEU A 347 0.57 -7.06 -31.90
N VAL A 348 0.83 -8.09 -31.07
CA VAL A 348 2.00 -8.14 -30.19
C VAL A 348 3.30 -8.19 -31.00
N LEU A 349 3.34 -8.98 -32.07
CA LEU A 349 4.52 -9.06 -32.94
C LEU A 349 4.77 -7.74 -33.68
N ASN A 350 3.71 -7.03 -34.09
CA ASN A 350 3.83 -5.73 -34.76
C ASN A 350 4.48 -4.68 -33.85
N ILE A 351 4.09 -4.61 -32.57
CA ILE A 351 4.74 -3.70 -31.62
C ILE A 351 6.19 -4.14 -31.31
N PHE A 352 6.45 -5.43 -31.12
CA PHE A 352 7.81 -5.90 -30.83
C PHE A 352 8.79 -5.59 -31.97
N ARG A 353 8.37 -5.73 -33.23
CA ARG A 353 9.21 -5.40 -34.40
C ARG A 353 9.60 -3.92 -34.51
N LYS A 354 8.92 -3.02 -33.79
CA LYS A 354 9.15 -1.57 -33.80
C LYS A 354 10.03 -1.09 -32.64
N LEU A 355 10.37 -1.97 -31.69
CA LEU A 355 11.05 -1.62 -30.46
C LEU A 355 12.46 -2.24 -30.41
N SER A 356 13.38 -1.54 -29.75
CA SER A 356 14.70 -2.09 -29.43
C SER A 356 14.58 -3.26 -28.43
N PRO A 357 15.57 -4.18 -28.37
CA PRO A 357 15.58 -5.28 -27.40
C PRO A 357 15.30 -4.85 -25.95
N ARG A 358 15.88 -3.72 -25.56
CA ARG A 358 15.69 -3.12 -24.23
C ARG A 358 14.25 -2.67 -24.01
N ASN A 359 13.66 -1.98 -24.98
CA ASN A 359 12.29 -1.51 -24.86
C ASN A 359 11.28 -2.67 -24.90
N ILE A 360 11.56 -3.74 -25.67
CA ILE A 360 10.75 -4.98 -25.65
C ILE A 360 10.75 -5.60 -24.24
N LYS A 361 11.91 -5.69 -23.58
CA LYS A 361 12.01 -6.16 -22.19
C LYS A 361 11.07 -5.38 -21.26
N TRP A 362 11.14 -4.04 -21.28
CA TRP A 362 10.32 -3.21 -20.41
C TRP A 362 8.84 -3.29 -20.76
N LEU A 363 8.49 -3.34 -22.04
CA LEU A 363 7.10 -3.56 -22.48
C LEU A 363 6.55 -4.91 -21.98
N ILE A 364 7.34 -5.98 -22.03
CA ILE A 364 6.97 -7.29 -21.48
C ILE A 364 6.72 -7.18 -19.98
N GLN A 365 7.58 -6.51 -19.23
CA GLN A 365 7.39 -6.31 -17.79
C GLN A 365 6.14 -5.45 -17.48
N ILE A 366 5.77 -4.50 -18.33
CA ILE A 366 4.49 -3.76 -18.24
C ILE A 366 3.30 -4.70 -18.49
N ILE A 367 3.35 -5.53 -19.54
CA ILE A 367 2.28 -6.49 -19.88
C ILE A 367 2.09 -7.52 -18.77
N LEU A 368 3.18 -8.04 -18.21
CA LEU A 368 3.15 -8.96 -17.06
C LEU A 368 2.80 -8.25 -15.74
N LYS A 369 2.68 -6.92 -15.78
CA LYS A 369 2.45 -6.04 -14.62
C LYS A 369 3.49 -6.26 -13.52
N ASP A 370 4.77 -6.44 -13.84
CA ASP A 370 5.84 -6.62 -12.86
C ASP A 370 7.20 -6.08 -13.33
N LEU A 371 7.50 -4.82 -12.97
CA LEU A 371 8.71 -4.11 -13.43
C LEU A 371 9.98 -4.40 -12.64
N LYS A 372 9.88 -5.00 -11.44
CA LYS A 372 11.02 -5.28 -10.55
C LYS A 372 11.93 -4.05 -10.28
N LEU A 373 11.37 -2.85 -10.14
CA LEU A 373 12.15 -1.63 -9.87
C LEU A 373 12.80 -1.60 -8.47
N GLY A 374 12.37 -2.49 -7.57
CA GLY A 374 12.87 -2.54 -6.19
C GLY A 374 12.46 -1.33 -5.35
N ILE A 375 11.31 -0.74 -5.69
CA ILE A 375 10.53 0.23 -4.91
C ILE A 375 9.07 -0.23 -4.93
N SER A 376 8.31 0.05 -3.88
CA SER A 376 6.89 -0.35 -3.82
C SER A 376 6.01 0.60 -4.63
N ASP A 377 4.84 0.11 -5.07
CA ASP A 377 3.88 0.95 -5.79
C ASP A 377 3.44 2.16 -4.95
N ASN A 378 3.18 1.96 -3.64
CA ASN A 378 2.86 3.05 -2.72
C ASN A 378 4.00 4.08 -2.63
N HIS A 379 5.26 3.64 -2.71
CA HIS A 379 6.40 4.55 -2.72
C HIS A 379 6.44 5.41 -3.98
N VAL A 380 6.10 4.84 -5.14
CA VAL A 380 5.96 5.60 -6.39
C VAL A 380 4.80 6.60 -6.30
N LEU A 381 3.66 6.17 -5.76
CA LEU A 381 2.51 7.07 -5.51
C LEU A 381 2.91 8.24 -4.61
N ASN A 382 3.71 7.99 -3.57
CA ASN A 382 4.20 9.04 -2.66
C ASN A 382 5.32 9.90 -3.28
N CYS A 383 6.00 9.42 -4.31
CA CYS A 383 6.86 10.27 -5.15
C CYS A 383 6.02 11.17 -6.07
N TYR A 384 4.81 10.74 -6.45
CA TYR A 384 3.88 11.55 -7.21
C TYR A 384 3.25 12.63 -6.33
N HIS A 385 2.71 12.28 -5.17
CA HIS A 385 2.11 13.24 -4.24
C HIS A 385 2.23 12.68 -2.83
N ASP A 386 2.44 13.50 -1.80
CA ASP A 386 2.58 13.02 -0.42
C ASP A 386 1.38 12.15 0.02
N ASP A 387 0.17 12.55 -0.37
CA ASP A 387 -1.09 11.83 -0.11
C ASP A 387 -1.40 10.72 -1.14
N GLY A 388 -0.49 10.44 -2.08
CA GLY A 388 -0.77 9.60 -3.24
C GLY A 388 -1.15 8.15 -2.89
N ALA A 389 -0.41 7.52 -1.97
CA ALA A 389 -0.72 6.15 -1.54
C ALA A 389 -2.05 6.07 -0.79
N ASP A 390 -2.34 7.06 0.06
CA ASP A 390 -3.54 7.09 0.88
C ASP A 390 -4.78 7.40 0.02
N PHE A 391 -4.68 8.37 -0.90
CA PHE A 391 -5.73 8.66 -1.87
C PHE A 391 -6.03 7.45 -2.76
N TYR A 392 -4.99 6.78 -3.28
CA TYR A 392 -5.21 5.56 -4.06
C TYR A 392 -5.84 4.45 -3.19
N ALA A 393 -5.52 4.39 -1.90
CA ALA A 393 -6.13 3.40 -1.01
C ALA A 393 -7.65 3.62 -0.83
N THR A 394 -8.17 4.85 -0.88
CA THR A 394 -9.62 5.11 -0.72
C THR A 394 -10.42 5.07 -2.02
N ASN A 395 -9.77 5.17 -3.19
CA ASN A 395 -10.43 5.29 -4.49
C ASN A 395 -10.02 4.23 -5.53
N SER A 396 -8.88 3.55 -5.33
CA SER A 396 -8.26 2.56 -6.22
C SER A 396 -8.22 2.94 -7.71
N ASN A 397 -8.16 4.23 -8.02
CA ASN A 397 -8.20 4.76 -9.39
C ASN A 397 -7.02 5.71 -9.64
N LEU A 398 -6.08 5.29 -10.49
CA LEU A 398 -4.88 6.07 -10.82
C LEU A 398 -5.22 7.35 -11.61
N LYS A 399 -6.19 7.28 -12.52
CA LYS A 399 -6.58 8.41 -13.35
C LYS A 399 -7.17 9.51 -12.47
N ARG A 400 -8.12 9.14 -11.61
CA ARG A 400 -8.73 10.05 -10.63
C ARG A 400 -7.70 10.67 -9.71
N MET A 401 -6.73 9.88 -9.24
CA MET A 401 -5.62 10.40 -8.43
C MET A 401 -4.80 11.45 -9.20
N CYS A 402 -4.47 11.20 -10.47
CA CYS A 402 -3.72 12.16 -11.29
C CYS A 402 -4.51 13.45 -11.56
N GLU A 403 -5.85 13.35 -11.65
CA GLU A 403 -6.74 14.49 -11.81
C GLU A 403 -6.82 15.35 -10.55
N VAL A 404 -7.03 14.71 -9.38
CA VAL A 404 -7.23 15.41 -8.10
C VAL A 404 -5.91 15.89 -7.50
N LEU A 405 -4.89 15.03 -7.45
CA LEU A 405 -3.57 15.33 -6.87
C LEU A 405 -2.58 15.89 -7.91
N ARG A 406 -3.10 16.57 -8.95
CA ARG A 406 -2.29 17.15 -10.01
C ARG A 406 -1.28 18.16 -9.47
N ASN A 407 -1.71 18.98 -8.50
CA ASN A 407 -0.87 19.96 -7.82
C ASN A 407 -0.12 19.31 -6.63
N PRO A 408 1.21 19.16 -6.68
CA PRO A 408 1.99 18.56 -5.58
C PRO A 408 1.89 19.27 -4.23
N GLN A 409 1.48 20.54 -4.22
CA GLN A 409 1.47 21.38 -3.02
C GLN A 409 0.13 21.35 -2.28
N VAL A 410 -0.92 20.80 -2.90
CA VAL A 410 -2.27 20.77 -2.34
C VAL A 410 -2.50 19.44 -1.64
N LYS A 411 -2.47 19.46 -0.32
CA LYS A 411 -2.84 18.29 0.49
C LYS A 411 -4.35 18.20 0.67
N MET A 412 -4.87 16.98 0.68
CA MET A 412 -6.28 16.73 0.93
C MET A 412 -6.54 16.79 2.44
N HIS A 413 -7.56 17.57 2.84
CA HIS A 413 -7.96 17.68 4.25
C HIS A 413 -8.51 16.35 4.76
N GLU A 414 -9.35 15.69 3.96
CA GLU A 414 -9.93 14.38 4.26
C GLU A 414 -9.88 13.47 3.02
N LEU A 415 -9.54 12.21 3.26
CA LEU A 415 -9.54 11.15 2.26
C LEU A 415 -10.64 10.16 2.62
N GLU A 416 -11.79 10.31 1.98
CA GLU A 416 -12.96 9.46 2.22
C GLU A 416 -13.16 8.42 1.12
N ILE A 417 -13.89 7.38 1.45
CA ILE A 417 -14.39 6.40 0.48
C ILE A 417 -15.68 6.92 -0.14
N ASN A 418 -15.91 6.60 -1.42
CA ASN A 418 -17.14 6.98 -2.11
C ASN A 418 -17.97 5.75 -2.50
N ILE A 419 -19.29 5.96 -2.61
CA ILE A 419 -20.18 4.94 -3.15
C ILE A 419 -19.79 4.59 -4.59
N PHE A 420 -19.91 3.31 -4.94
CA PHE A 420 -19.47 2.74 -6.23
C PHE A 420 -18.01 2.94 -6.66
N GLU A 421 -17.13 3.42 -5.78
CA GLU A 421 -15.68 3.47 -6.01
C GLU A 421 -14.94 2.41 -5.17
N PRO A 422 -14.08 1.58 -5.78
CA PRO A 422 -13.35 0.56 -5.05
C PRO A 422 -12.31 1.16 -4.09
N PHE A 423 -12.14 0.59 -2.90
CA PHE A 423 -11.07 0.98 -1.98
C PHE A 423 -10.22 -0.26 -1.64
N ARG A 424 -9.05 -0.04 -1.06
CA ARG A 424 -8.21 -1.12 -0.55
C ARG A 424 -8.67 -1.47 0.86
N PRO A 425 -9.16 -2.69 1.12
CA PRO A 425 -9.64 -3.04 2.45
C PRO A 425 -8.53 -2.95 3.51
N MET A 426 -8.94 -2.65 4.74
CA MET A 426 -8.08 -2.74 5.92
C MET A 426 -7.61 -4.18 6.12
N LEU A 427 -6.36 -4.35 6.55
CA LEU A 427 -5.68 -5.63 6.68
C LEU A 427 -5.39 -5.97 8.14
N SER A 428 -5.36 -7.27 8.45
CA SER A 428 -4.94 -7.74 9.78
C SER A 428 -3.42 -7.96 9.86
N LYS A 429 -2.83 -7.54 10.98
CA LYS A 429 -1.47 -7.89 11.39
C LYS A 429 -1.40 -9.36 11.81
N ARG A 430 -0.34 -10.07 11.42
CA ARG A 430 -0.09 -11.44 11.92
C ARG A 430 0.28 -11.34 13.39
N CYS A 431 -0.37 -12.14 14.23
CA CYS A 431 0.01 -12.34 15.61
C CYS A 431 0.49 -13.78 15.82
N ASP A 432 1.65 -13.94 16.45
CA ASP A 432 2.31 -15.20 16.75
C ASP A 432 2.82 -15.19 18.20
N ALA A 433 3.45 -16.29 18.65
CA ALA A 433 3.96 -16.42 20.01
C ALA A 433 4.88 -15.26 20.43
N SER A 434 5.71 -14.76 19.50
CA SER A 434 6.72 -13.74 19.79
C SER A 434 6.13 -12.36 20.10
N ASN A 435 4.95 -12.05 19.53
CA ASN A 435 4.35 -10.72 19.62
C ASN A 435 2.96 -10.72 20.27
N PHE A 436 2.47 -11.87 20.74
CA PHE A 436 1.13 -12.03 21.33
C PHE A 436 0.84 -11.04 22.45
N LYS A 437 1.72 -10.96 23.46
CA LYS A 437 1.57 -10.03 24.60
C LYS A 437 1.55 -8.56 24.16
N LYS A 438 2.30 -8.21 23.12
CA LYS A 438 2.36 -6.84 22.58
C LYS A 438 1.13 -6.49 21.75
N CYS A 439 0.58 -7.48 21.02
CA CYS A 439 -0.64 -7.28 20.24
C CYS A 439 -1.88 -7.18 21.15
N PHE A 440 -1.85 -7.88 22.29
CA PHE A 440 -2.97 -7.97 23.23
C PHE A 440 -2.54 -7.52 24.64
N PRO A 441 -2.32 -6.21 24.86
CA PRO A 441 -2.21 -5.66 26.21
C PRO A 441 -3.51 -5.89 26.99
N ASP A 442 -3.48 -5.73 28.31
CA ASP A 442 -4.63 -5.96 29.21
C ASP A 442 -5.76 -4.95 28.96
N SER A 443 -6.52 -5.21 27.91
CA SER A 443 -7.54 -4.35 27.33
C SER A 443 -8.58 -5.22 26.61
N LYS A 444 -9.77 -4.67 26.41
CA LYS A 444 -10.88 -5.39 25.80
C LYS A 444 -10.71 -5.47 24.29
N PHE A 445 -10.93 -6.65 23.72
CA PHE A 445 -10.94 -6.86 22.27
C PHE A 445 -12.24 -7.52 21.82
N ILE A 446 -12.50 -7.38 20.52
CA ILE A 446 -13.55 -8.11 19.81
C ILE A 446 -12.90 -9.30 19.11
N VAL A 447 -13.45 -10.49 19.29
CA VAL A 447 -12.97 -11.72 18.65
C VAL A 447 -14.03 -12.22 17.67
N GLU A 448 -13.63 -12.44 16.42
CA GLU A 448 -14.47 -12.92 15.33
C GLU A 448 -13.83 -14.14 14.65
N ASN A 449 -14.66 -15.00 14.05
CA ASN A 449 -14.15 -16.12 13.26
C ASN A 449 -13.46 -15.58 12.00
N LYS A 450 -12.33 -16.20 11.63
CA LYS A 450 -11.66 -15.89 10.37
C LYS A 450 -12.27 -16.72 9.24
N PHE A 451 -13.09 -16.07 8.42
CA PHE A 451 -13.68 -16.71 7.23
C PHE A 451 -12.62 -17.01 6.15
N ASP A 452 -12.66 -18.23 5.61
CA ASP A 452 -11.77 -18.73 4.55
C ASP A 452 -12.42 -18.62 3.16
N GLY A 453 -12.67 -17.38 2.73
CA GLY A 453 -13.35 -17.09 1.46
C GLY A 453 -12.55 -16.17 0.55
N GLU A 454 -13.28 -15.30 -0.14
CA GLU A 454 -12.73 -14.18 -0.89
C GLU A 454 -13.24 -12.86 -0.34
N ARG A 455 -12.33 -11.96 0.04
CA ARG A 455 -12.66 -10.62 0.52
C ARG A 455 -13.36 -9.78 -0.56
N PHE A 456 -14.53 -9.26 -0.23
CA PHE A 456 -15.36 -8.41 -1.08
C PHE A 456 -15.89 -7.19 -0.32
N GLN A 457 -16.02 -6.08 -1.05
CA GLN A 457 -16.84 -4.94 -0.65
C GLN A 457 -18.12 -4.91 -1.48
N LEU A 458 -19.24 -4.70 -0.82
CA LEU A 458 -20.58 -4.55 -1.42
C LEU A 458 -20.99 -3.09 -1.29
N HIS A 459 -21.26 -2.46 -2.42
CA HIS A 459 -21.76 -1.08 -2.50
C HIS A 459 -23.20 -1.15 -2.97
N MET A 460 -24.11 -0.45 -2.30
CA MET A 460 -25.51 -0.34 -2.71
C MET A 460 -25.97 1.10 -2.62
N GLU A 461 -26.66 1.58 -3.65
CA GLU A 461 -27.38 2.85 -3.69
C GLU A 461 -28.71 2.67 -4.43
N ASP A 462 -29.82 2.91 -3.73
CA ASP A 462 -31.18 2.83 -4.25
C ASP A 462 -31.45 1.53 -5.05
N GLY A 463 -31.02 0.39 -4.49
CA GLY A 463 -31.21 -0.94 -5.10
C GLY A 463 -30.27 -1.26 -6.26
N LYS A 464 -29.32 -0.39 -6.59
CA LYS A 464 -28.21 -0.67 -7.50
C LYS A 464 -26.99 -1.13 -6.73
N PHE A 465 -26.31 -2.14 -7.22
CA PHE A 465 -25.22 -2.80 -6.52
C PHE A 465 -23.91 -2.77 -7.31
N LYS A 466 -22.80 -2.71 -6.59
CA LYS A 466 -21.48 -3.10 -7.11
C LYS A 466 -20.72 -3.97 -6.13
N TYR A 467 -19.91 -4.86 -6.68
CA TYR A 467 -19.10 -5.81 -5.92
C TYR A 467 -17.65 -5.70 -6.34
N PHE A 468 -16.78 -5.27 -5.42
CA PHE A 468 -15.36 -5.22 -5.69
C PHE A 468 -14.60 -6.23 -4.84
N SER A 469 -13.71 -6.98 -5.48
CA SER A 469 -12.78 -7.85 -4.77
C SER A 469 -11.75 -7.03 -3.98
N ARG A 470 -10.99 -7.67 -3.10
CA ARG A 470 -9.85 -7.08 -2.37
C ARG A 470 -8.95 -6.13 -3.15
N ASN A 471 -8.70 -6.42 -4.43
CA ASN A 471 -7.79 -5.64 -5.27
C ASN A 471 -8.52 -4.56 -6.08
N GLY A 472 -9.81 -4.36 -5.86
CA GLY A 472 -10.64 -3.38 -6.56
C GLY A 472 -11.13 -3.82 -7.94
N PHE A 473 -11.06 -5.12 -8.28
CA PHE A 473 -11.71 -5.62 -9.51
C PHE A 473 -13.21 -5.74 -9.32
N ASP A 474 -13.96 -5.27 -10.31
CA ASP A 474 -15.42 -5.32 -10.36
C ASP A 474 -15.92 -6.72 -10.76
N PHE A 475 -16.86 -7.26 -9.99
CA PHE A 475 -17.53 -8.56 -10.20
C PHE A 475 -19.07 -8.40 -10.32
N THR A 476 -19.54 -7.19 -10.57
CA THR A 476 -20.97 -6.87 -10.62
C THR A 476 -21.69 -7.65 -11.71
N ASP A 477 -21.08 -7.87 -12.88
CA ASP A 477 -21.66 -8.69 -13.95
C ASP A 477 -22.00 -10.13 -13.52
N SER A 478 -21.26 -10.66 -12.55
CA SER A 478 -21.48 -12.01 -12.03
C SER A 478 -22.53 -12.00 -10.91
N TYR A 479 -22.36 -11.11 -9.94
CA TYR A 479 -23.19 -11.10 -8.74
C TYR A 479 -24.56 -10.42 -8.94
N GLY A 480 -24.65 -9.44 -9.85
CA GLY A 480 -25.86 -8.73 -10.27
C GLY A 480 -25.84 -7.24 -9.92
N ALA A 481 -26.14 -6.33 -10.84
CA ALA A 481 -26.20 -4.89 -10.52
C ALA A 481 -27.55 -4.48 -9.92
N THR A 482 -28.59 -5.31 -10.01
CA THR A 482 -29.93 -5.07 -9.47
C THR A 482 -30.53 -6.34 -8.87
N PHE A 483 -31.69 -6.25 -8.21
CA PHE A 483 -32.37 -7.42 -7.62
C PHE A 483 -32.89 -8.43 -8.64
N ASP A 484 -32.87 -8.11 -9.94
CA ASP A 484 -33.47 -8.94 -11.00
C ASP A 484 -32.42 -9.72 -11.81
N GLU A 485 -31.12 -9.53 -11.54
CA GLU A 485 -30.04 -10.15 -12.31
C GLU A 485 -28.90 -10.66 -11.43
N GLY A 486 -28.08 -11.56 -12.00
CA GLY A 486 -26.90 -12.12 -11.33
C GLY A 486 -27.20 -13.23 -10.33
N ILE A 487 -26.15 -13.86 -9.81
CA ILE A 487 -26.28 -15.06 -8.96
C ILE A 487 -26.41 -14.76 -7.46
N PHE A 488 -26.26 -13.49 -7.05
CA PHE A 488 -26.19 -13.11 -5.64
C PHE A 488 -27.16 -12.01 -5.25
N THR A 489 -27.20 -10.90 -5.99
CA THR A 489 -28.04 -9.74 -5.68
C THR A 489 -29.53 -10.06 -5.52
N PRO A 490 -30.14 -10.96 -6.32
CA PRO A 490 -31.54 -11.34 -6.12
C PRO A 490 -31.80 -11.98 -4.74
N LEU A 491 -30.78 -12.59 -4.14
CA LEU A 491 -30.85 -13.20 -2.80
C LEU A 491 -30.87 -12.16 -1.67
N LEU A 492 -30.55 -10.90 -1.98
CA LEU A 492 -30.52 -9.79 -1.00
C LEU A 492 -31.86 -9.06 -0.87
N LYS A 493 -32.91 -9.51 -1.56
CA LYS A 493 -34.23 -8.90 -1.49
C LYS A 493 -34.75 -8.94 -0.05
N ASN A 494 -35.21 -7.81 0.47
CA ASN A 494 -35.71 -7.61 1.84
C ASN A 494 -34.69 -7.82 2.98
N VAL A 495 -33.40 -8.00 2.67
CA VAL A 495 -32.34 -8.19 3.69
C VAL A 495 -32.05 -6.89 4.44
N PHE A 496 -31.97 -5.77 3.71
CA PHE A 496 -31.65 -4.46 4.25
C PHE A 496 -32.86 -3.81 4.91
N ASP A 497 -32.61 -2.99 5.93
CA ASP A 497 -33.62 -2.10 6.50
C ASP A 497 -34.21 -1.18 5.42
N SER A 498 -35.53 -0.97 5.44
CA SER A 498 -36.24 -0.16 4.42
C SER A 498 -35.76 1.30 4.31
N ALA A 499 -35.15 1.85 5.37
CA ALA A 499 -34.58 3.20 5.37
C ALA A 499 -33.14 3.24 4.84
N THR A 500 -32.53 2.10 4.55
CA THR A 500 -31.17 2.02 3.99
C THR A 500 -31.23 2.25 2.48
N LYS A 501 -30.83 3.45 2.07
CA LYS A 501 -30.71 3.82 0.65
C LYS A 501 -29.30 3.65 0.14
N ARG A 502 -28.29 3.95 0.96
CA ARG A 502 -26.88 3.87 0.58
C ARG A 502 -26.12 3.06 1.62
N VAL A 503 -25.30 2.10 1.20
CA VAL A 503 -24.44 1.35 2.12
C VAL A 503 -23.17 0.84 1.43
N ILE A 504 -22.07 0.86 2.18
CA ILE A 504 -20.84 0.14 1.86
C ILE A 504 -20.57 -0.87 2.96
N LEU A 505 -20.54 -2.15 2.60
CA LEU A 505 -20.25 -3.27 3.49
C LEU A 505 -18.91 -3.91 3.13
N ASP A 506 -18.17 -4.32 4.15
CA ASP A 506 -16.92 -5.07 4.01
C ASP A 506 -17.08 -6.46 4.63
N GLY A 507 -16.72 -7.50 3.87
CA GLY A 507 -17.05 -8.87 4.21
C GLY A 507 -16.25 -9.90 3.42
N GLU A 508 -16.46 -11.17 3.76
CA GLU A 508 -15.89 -12.31 3.04
C GLU A 508 -17.00 -13.02 2.27
N MET A 509 -16.85 -13.16 0.95
CA MET A 509 -17.74 -13.96 0.13
C MET A 509 -17.34 -15.45 0.26
N MET A 510 -18.29 -16.24 0.74
CA MET A 510 -18.13 -17.66 1.05
C MET A 510 -18.93 -18.53 0.06
N LEU A 511 -18.46 -19.76 -0.13
CA LEU A 511 -19.24 -20.80 -0.79
C LEU A 511 -20.28 -21.34 0.20
N TRP A 512 -21.56 -21.28 -0.12
CA TRP A 512 -22.62 -21.87 0.71
C TRP A 512 -23.28 -23.05 0.01
N ASN A 513 -23.28 -24.22 0.67
CA ASN A 513 -23.93 -25.42 0.16
C ASN A 513 -25.42 -25.39 0.48
N LYS A 514 -26.27 -25.29 -0.57
CA LYS A 514 -27.72 -25.16 -0.42
C LYS A 514 -28.38 -26.36 0.26
N LYS A 515 -27.80 -27.56 0.14
CA LYS A 515 -28.34 -28.81 0.68
C LYS A 515 -27.90 -29.05 2.12
N THR A 516 -26.59 -28.96 2.39
CA THR A 516 -26.04 -29.26 3.72
C THR A 516 -26.07 -28.06 4.66
N LYS A 517 -26.44 -26.87 4.17
CA LYS A 517 -26.54 -25.62 4.94
C LYS A 517 -25.24 -25.32 5.71
N CYS A 518 -24.10 -25.48 5.03
CA CYS A 518 -22.79 -25.19 5.58
C CYS A 518 -21.88 -24.51 4.56
N PHE A 519 -20.83 -23.87 5.05
CA PHE A 519 -19.80 -23.28 4.19
C PHE A 519 -18.96 -24.37 3.51
N GLY A 520 -18.67 -24.15 2.22
CA GLY A 520 -17.63 -24.88 1.51
C GLY A 520 -16.24 -24.41 1.92
N SER A 521 -15.24 -25.27 1.79
CA SER A 521 -13.85 -24.91 2.10
C SER A 521 -13.11 -24.41 0.86
N LYS A 522 -12.13 -23.52 1.06
CA LYS A 522 -11.28 -23.02 -0.04
C LYS A 522 -10.44 -24.11 -0.72
N GLY A 523 -10.26 -25.26 -0.07
CA GLY A 523 -9.60 -26.43 -0.64
C GLY A 523 -10.40 -27.14 -1.74
N MET A 524 -11.65 -26.75 -1.97
CA MET A 524 -12.46 -27.26 -3.07
C MET A 524 -11.98 -26.72 -4.43
N LYS A 525 -12.24 -27.48 -5.51
CA LYS A 525 -11.97 -27.02 -6.89
C LYS A 525 -12.95 -25.93 -7.38
N LEU A 526 -13.69 -25.29 -6.47
CA LEU A 526 -14.69 -24.27 -6.76
C LEU A 526 -14.18 -22.92 -6.24
N ASP A 527 -14.43 -21.86 -7.01
CA ASP A 527 -14.05 -20.49 -6.68
C ASP A 527 -15.31 -19.62 -6.68
N VAL A 528 -15.56 -18.92 -5.58
CA VAL A 528 -16.75 -18.07 -5.40
C VAL A 528 -16.84 -16.95 -6.44
N LYS A 529 -15.71 -16.56 -7.05
CA LYS A 529 -15.64 -15.57 -8.13
C LYS A 529 -16.10 -16.09 -9.49
N LYS A 530 -16.23 -17.41 -9.65
CA LYS A 530 -16.54 -18.10 -10.92
C LYS A 530 -17.70 -19.07 -10.76
N LEU A 531 -18.55 -18.86 -9.77
CA LEU A 531 -19.74 -19.66 -9.59
C LEU A 531 -20.72 -19.42 -10.74
N GLY A 532 -21.34 -20.49 -11.19
CA GLY A 532 -22.60 -20.44 -11.93
C GLY A 532 -23.71 -21.05 -11.08
N GLU A 533 -24.83 -21.34 -11.71
CA GLU A 533 -25.90 -22.08 -11.05
C GLU A 533 -25.45 -23.50 -10.67
N GLY A 534 -25.82 -23.95 -9.47
CA GLY A 534 -25.45 -25.29 -9.02
C GLY A 534 -25.76 -25.56 -7.56
N LYS A 535 -25.03 -26.50 -6.96
CA LYS A 535 -25.18 -26.91 -5.54
C LYS A 535 -24.76 -25.81 -4.56
N TYR A 536 -23.82 -24.99 -4.96
CA TYR A 536 -23.28 -23.90 -4.15
C TYR A 536 -23.85 -22.56 -4.62
N GLN A 537 -24.02 -21.64 -3.69
CA GLN A 537 -24.34 -20.23 -3.96
C GLN A 537 -23.37 -19.32 -3.19
N PRO A 538 -23.22 -18.05 -3.59
CA PRO A 538 -22.46 -17.09 -2.81
C PRO A 538 -23.20 -16.75 -1.51
N CYS A 539 -22.45 -16.63 -0.42
CA CYS A 539 -22.93 -16.13 0.87
C CYS A 539 -21.96 -15.09 1.41
N PHE A 540 -22.42 -13.89 1.70
CA PHE A 540 -21.57 -12.78 2.13
C PHE A 540 -21.54 -12.67 3.66
N CYS A 541 -20.39 -13.02 4.25
CA CYS A 541 -20.14 -12.88 5.68
C CYS A 541 -19.62 -11.47 5.97
N VAL A 542 -20.49 -10.59 6.44
CA VAL A 542 -20.19 -9.16 6.66
C VAL A 542 -19.66 -8.94 8.06
N PHE A 543 -18.55 -8.21 8.18
CA PHE A 543 -17.94 -7.89 9.48
C PHE A 543 -17.68 -6.39 9.68
N ASP A 544 -18.00 -5.53 8.71
CA ASP A 544 -17.92 -4.07 8.86
C ASP A 544 -18.90 -3.32 7.94
N VAL A 545 -19.21 -2.08 8.32
CA VAL A 545 -20.00 -1.11 7.53
C VAL A 545 -19.25 0.22 7.52
N LEU A 546 -19.00 0.74 6.32
CA LEU A 546 -18.11 1.88 6.11
C LEU A 546 -18.83 3.13 5.61
N LEU A 547 -20.05 2.97 5.10
CA LEU A 547 -20.96 4.05 4.73
C LEU A 547 -22.38 3.57 5.00
N HIS A 548 -23.21 4.44 5.60
CA HIS A 548 -24.65 4.21 5.74
C HIS A 548 -25.38 5.53 5.49
N ASN A 549 -26.23 5.54 4.46
CA ASN A 549 -26.89 6.72 3.92
C ASN A 549 -25.88 7.85 3.67
N GLU A 550 -26.03 9.01 4.31
CA GLU A 550 -25.17 10.18 4.10
C GLU A 550 -23.92 10.19 4.99
N ARG A 551 -23.67 9.14 5.78
CA ARG A 551 -22.56 9.11 6.74
C ARG A 551 -21.48 8.13 6.32
N VAL A 552 -20.27 8.64 6.11
CA VAL A 552 -19.04 7.85 6.03
C VAL A 552 -18.60 7.48 7.44
N LEU A 553 -18.34 6.19 7.67
CA LEU A 553 -18.09 5.63 9.00
C LEU A 553 -16.63 5.24 9.24
N THR A 554 -15.73 5.42 8.27
CA THR A 554 -14.33 4.99 8.36
C THR A 554 -13.60 5.58 9.57
N ASN A 555 -13.88 6.84 9.92
CA ASN A 555 -13.30 7.54 11.07
C ASN A 555 -14.00 7.24 12.42
N HIS A 556 -15.07 6.44 12.41
CA HIS A 556 -15.76 6.02 13.64
C HIS A 556 -15.11 4.76 14.24
N PRO A 557 -15.08 4.61 15.58
CA PRO A 557 -14.65 3.38 16.23
C PRO A 557 -15.42 2.13 15.77
N LEU A 558 -14.73 0.98 15.68
CA LEU A 558 -15.30 -0.31 15.27
C LEU A 558 -16.59 -0.64 16.02
N GLN A 559 -16.63 -0.42 17.34
CA GLN A 559 -17.83 -0.67 18.14
C GLN A 559 -19.06 0.09 17.63
N LYS A 560 -18.91 1.36 17.23
CA LYS A 560 -20.00 2.15 16.63
C LYS A 560 -20.39 1.61 15.27
N ARG A 561 -19.41 1.21 14.43
CA ARG A 561 -19.69 0.63 13.11
C ARG A 561 -20.48 -0.68 13.23
N LEU A 562 -20.12 -1.56 14.17
CA LEU A 562 -20.86 -2.81 14.42
C LEU A 562 -22.29 -2.57 14.92
N GLN A 563 -22.53 -1.52 15.71
CA GLN A 563 -23.89 -1.13 16.10
C GLN A 563 -24.72 -0.68 14.88
N VAL A 564 -24.13 0.10 13.97
CA VAL A 564 -24.79 0.48 12.71
C VAL A 564 -25.06 -0.75 11.84
N LEU A 565 -24.10 -1.67 11.71
CA LEU A 565 -24.24 -2.88 10.91
C LEU A 565 -25.44 -3.73 11.34
N LYS A 566 -25.67 -3.88 12.65
CA LYS A 566 -26.84 -4.58 13.22
C LYS A 566 -28.17 -3.92 12.82
N ASN A 567 -28.19 -2.62 12.61
CA ASN A 567 -29.38 -1.89 12.19
C ASN A 567 -29.60 -1.93 10.67
N VAL A 568 -28.52 -2.02 9.89
CA VAL A 568 -28.56 -2.10 8.42
C VAL A 568 -29.15 -3.42 7.93
N ILE A 569 -28.76 -4.55 8.54
CA ILE A 569 -29.20 -5.89 8.15
C ILE A 569 -30.29 -6.36 9.12
N LYS A 570 -31.56 -6.25 8.71
CA LYS A 570 -32.72 -6.58 9.56
C LYS A 570 -33.21 -8.01 9.40
N ASN A 571 -33.21 -8.52 8.16
CA ASN A 571 -33.73 -9.85 7.84
C ASN A 571 -32.63 -10.72 7.21
N PRO A 572 -31.58 -11.11 7.94
CA PRO A 572 -30.53 -11.95 7.39
C PRO A 572 -31.12 -13.31 7.00
N VAL A 573 -31.04 -13.66 5.71
CA VAL A 573 -31.47 -14.96 5.21
C VAL A 573 -30.28 -15.93 5.24
N ALA A 574 -30.43 -17.04 5.95
CA ALA A 574 -29.36 -18.03 6.11
C ALA A 574 -28.81 -18.49 4.74
N GLY A 575 -27.48 -18.40 4.58
CA GLY A 575 -26.79 -18.75 3.34
C GLY A 575 -26.78 -17.68 2.26
N THR A 576 -27.25 -16.46 2.56
CA THR A 576 -27.18 -15.30 1.64
C THR A 576 -26.26 -14.22 2.22
N ILE A 577 -26.61 -13.65 3.37
CA ILE A 577 -25.81 -12.71 4.13
C ILE A 577 -25.74 -13.21 5.57
N VAL A 578 -24.56 -13.15 6.15
CA VAL A 578 -24.32 -13.50 7.56
C VAL A 578 -23.58 -12.35 8.19
N VAL A 579 -24.15 -11.75 9.24
CA VAL A 579 -23.41 -10.80 10.06
C VAL A 579 -22.45 -11.61 10.93
N SER A 580 -21.15 -11.29 10.86
CA SER A 580 -20.12 -11.97 11.63
C SER A 580 -20.45 -11.87 13.13
N ALA A 581 -20.62 -13.04 13.76
CA ALA A 581 -20.75 -13.11 15.19
C ALA A 581 -19.41 -12.76 15.84
N TYR A 582 -19.47 -12.05 16.97
CA TYR A 582 -18.29 -11.69 17.73
C TYR A 582 -18.53 -11.87 19.23
N THR A 583 -17.44 -12.12 19.95
CA THR A 583 -17.39 -12.10 21.42
C THR A 583 -16.48 -10.98 21.90
N GLU A 584 -16.72 -10.48 23.11
CA GLU A 584 -15.82 -9.53 23.77
C GLU A 584 -14.87 -10.31 24.69
N SER A 585 -13.57 -10.19 24.45
CA SER A 585 -12.55 -10.75 25.34
C SER A 585 -12.22 -9.75 26.45
N GLN A 586 -12.20 -10.22 27.69
CA GLN A 586 -11.69 -9.50 28.86
C GLN A 586 -10.23 -9.84 29.13
N SER A 587 -9.74 -10.98 28.63
CA SER A 587 -8.38 -11.46 28.88
C SER A 587 -7.71 -12.06 27.65
N ARG A 588 -6.38 -12.21 27.74
CA ARG A 588 -5.58 -12.98 26.78
C ARG A 588 -5.99 -14.46 26.73
N GLN A 589 -6.49 -15.02 27.84
CA GLN A 589 -6.95 -16.39 27.89
C GLN A 589 -8.21 -16.59 27.03
N ASP A 590 -9.14 -15.64 27.05
CA ASP A 590 -10.36 -15.71 26.24
C ASP A 590 -10.04 -15.77 24.74
N ILE A 591 -8.97 -15.08 24.30
CA ILE A 591 -8.48 -15.12 22.91
C ILE A 591 -7.92 -16.51 22.58
N VAL A 592 -7.18 -17.13 23.50
CA VAL A 592 -6.66 -18.50 23.35
C VAL A 592 -7.80 -19.51 23.29
N ASP A 593 -8.80 -19.37 24.17
CA ASP A 593 -9.97 -20.25 24.20
C ASP A 593 -10.80 -20.13 22.92
N ALA A 594 -10.98 -18.90 22.41
CA ALA A 594 -11.63 -18.66 21.13
C ALA A 594 -10.86 -19.27 19.95
N LEU A 595 -9.51 -19.18 19.96
CA LEU A 595 -8.67 -19.82 18.95
C LEU A 595 -8.85 -21.35 18.99
N ASN A 596 -8.78 -21.97 20.17
CA ASN A 596 -8.99 -23.40 20.35
C ASN A 596 -10.39 -23.82 19.85
N SER A 597 -11.43 -23.07 20.21
CA SER A 597 -12.80 -23.34 19.73
C SER A 597 -12.94 -23.24 18.21
N SER A 598 -12.22 -22.31 17.56
CA SER A 598 -12.22 -22.20 16.08
C SER A 598 -11.61 -23.45 15.43
N ILE A 599 -10.60 -24.06 16.06
CA ILE A 599 -9.92 -25.26 15.56
C ILE A 599 -10.81 -26.49 15.70
N ASP A 600 -11.48 -26.64 16.85
CA ASP A 600 -12.46 -27.72 17.08
C ASP A 600 -13.59 -27.70 16.03
N LYS A 601 -13.93 -26.51 15.53
CA LYS A 601 -14.91 -26.28 14.47
C LYS A 601 -14.32 -26.38 13.05
N ASN A 602 -13.04 -26.72 12.90
CA ASN A 602 -12.30 -26.77 11.64
C ASN A 602 -12.29 -25.45 10.86
N GLU A 603 -12.27 -24.31 11.56
CA GLU A 603 -12.18 -22.97 10.98
C GLU A 603 -10.71 -22.57 10.70
N GLU A 604 -10.50 -21.45 10.00
CA GLU A 604 -9.14 -21.01 9.62
C GLU A 604 -8.33 -20.41 10.79
N GLY A 605 -9.03 -20.01 11.85
CA GLY A 605 -8.51 -19.26 12.99
C GLY A 605 -9.44 -18.10 13.35
N ILE A 606 -8.89 -17.09 14.02
CA ILE A 606 -9.66 -15.93 14.52
C ILE A 606 -9.08 -14.60 14.03
N VAL A 607 -9.94 -13.58 14.03
CA VAL A 607 -9.56 -12.18 13.89
C VAL A 607 -9.88 -11.47 15.20
N VAL A 608 -8.87 -10.88 15.82
CA VAL A 608 -9.00 -10.07 17.04
C VAL A 608 -8.90 -8.60 16.66
N LYS A 609 -9.86 -7.79 17.09
CA LYS A 609 -9.99 -6.38 16.69
C LYS A 609 -10.10 -5.48 17.91
N ASP A 610 -9.39 -4.36 17.90
CA ASP A 610 -9.56 -3.30 18.88
C ASP A 610 -10.92 -2.61 18.67
N PRO A 611 -11.84 -2.59 19.66
CA PRO A 611 -13.15 -1.94 19.55
C PRO A 611 -13.07 -0.43 19.28
N LYS A 612 -11.94 0.21 19.64
CA LYS A 612 -11.68 1.64 19.44
C LYS A 612 -11.06 1.93 18.07
N SER A 613 -10.65 0.91 17.31
CA SER A 613 -10.00 1.10 16.02
C SER A 613 -10.90 1.76 14.97
N VAL A 614 -10.36 2.75 14.28
CA VAL A 614 -10.94 3.32 13.05
C VAL A 614 -10.58 2.44 11.85
N TYR A 615 -11.36 2.53 10.77
CA TYR A 615 -11.08 1.79 9.55
C TYR A 615 -10.06 2.56 8.69
N LYS A 616 -8.87 1.98 8.47
CA LYS A 616 -7.84 2.57 7.60
C LYS A 616 -7.59 1.72 6.36
N CYS A 617 -7.92 2.26 5.20
CA CYS A 617 -7.73 1.59 3.92
C CYS A 617 -6.27 1.18 3.70
N SER A 618 -6.05 -0.03 3.19
CA SER A 618 -4.72 -0.62 2.93
C SER A 618 -3.79 -0.77 4.14
N ASP A 619 -4.18 -0.38 5.35
CA ASP A 619 -3.32 -0.43 6.53
C ASP A 619 -3.37 -1.79 7.22
N ARG A 620 -2.26 -2.19 7.84
CA ARG A 620 -2.14 -3.46 8.58
C ARG A 620 -2.03 -3.27 10.09
N ASN A 621 -1.72 -2.08 10.56
CA ASN A 621 -1.31 -1.83 11.94
C ASN A 621 -2.38 -1.13 12.79
N SER A 622 -3.56 -0.86 12.23
CA SER A 622 -4.63 -0.11 12.89
C SER A 622 -5.56 -0.97 13.77
N GLY A 623 -5.01 -1.96 14.47
CA GLY A 623 -5.74 -2.67 15.54
C GLY A 623 -6.53 -3.92 15.12
N TRP A 624 -6.30 -4.48 13.93
CA TRP A 624 -6.83 -5.79 13.54
C TRP A 624 -5.70 -6.83 13.51
N PHE A 625 -5.91 -7.96 14.13
CA PHE A 625 -4.94 -9.04 14.27
C PHE A 625 -5.53 -10.35 13.78
N LYS A 626 -4.76 -11.12 13.02
CA LYS A 626 -5.13 -12.49 12.65
C LYS A 626 -4.28 -13.46 13.47
N VAL A 627 -4.95 -14.40 14.11
CA VAL A 627 -4.32 -15.44 14.93
C VAL A 627 -4.73 -16.78 14.34
N LYS A 628 -3.74 -17.63 14.07
CA LYS A 628 -3.96 -18.98 13.56
C LYS A 628 -3.07 -19.95 14.33
N MET A 629 -3.53 -21.19 14.48
CA MET A 629 -2.74 -22.21 15.17
C MET A 629 -1.38 -22.43 14.51
N GLU A 630 -1.33 -22.34 13.18
CA GLU A 630 -0.10 -22.46 12.38
C GLU A 630 0.97 -21.39 12.65
N TYR A 631 0.67 -20.39 13.48
CA TYR A 631 1.64 -19.36 13.88
C TYR A 631 2.37 -19.67 15.18
N PHE A 632 2.04 -20.77 15.86
CA PHE A 632 2.65 -21.19 17.12
C PHE A 632 3.49 -22.44 16.85
N ASP A 633 4.78 -22.33 17.15
CA ASP A 633 5.82 -23.27 16.70
C ASP A 633 5.70 -24.70 17.26
N ASP A 634 4.83 -24.92 18.27
CA ASP A 634 4.71 -26.19 19.00
C ASP A 634 3.39 -26.95 18.75
N VAL A 635 2.52 -26.49 17.84
CA VAL A 635 1.14 -27.03 17.73
C VAL A 635 0.78 -27.54 16.33
N VAL A 636 1.59 -27.24 15.31
CA VAL A 636 1.37 -27.81 13.98
C VAL A 636 1.93 -29.22 13.94
N HIS A 637 1.16 -30.17 13.43
CA HIS A 637 1.71 -31.47 13.04
C HIS A 637 2.71 -31.26 11.91
N ASP A 638 3.99 -31.29 12.24
CA ASP A 638 5.05 -31.40 11.25
C ASP A 638 4.85 -32.70 10.50
N LEU A 639 4.82 -32.63 9.18
CA LEU A 639 4.84 -33.83 8.35
C LEU A 639 6.29 -34.17 8.07
N ASP A 640 6.70 -35.36 8.50
CA ASP A 640 7.92 -35.99 8.03
C ASP A 640 7.69 -36.43 6.59
N VAL A 641 8.19 -35.63 5.65
CA VAL A 641 8.09 -35.90 4.22
C VAL A 641 9.46 -36.19 3.64
N ILE A 642 9.46 -36.95 2.55
CA ILE A 642 10.69 -37.36 1.88
C ILE A 642 10.93 -36.42 0.70
N MET A 643 12.14 -35.89 0.58
CA MET A 643 12.56 -35.15 -0.60
C MET A 643 12.63 -36.08 -1.82
N MET A 644 11.73 -35.87 -2.78
CA MET A 644 11.60 -36.67 -4.00
C MET A 644 12.40 -36.11 -5.18
N GLY A 645 12.81 -34.85 -5.14
CA GLY A 645 13.61 -34.26 -6.21
C GLY A 645 13.75 -32.74 -6.11
N GLY A 646 14.61 -32.18 -6.95
CA GLY A 646 14.90 -30.76 -7.03
C GLY A 646 14.43 -30.15 -8.36
N CYS A 647 13.95 -28.91 -8.31
CA CYS A 647 13.78 -28.08 -9.50
C CYS A 647 14.87 -27.02 -9.54
N TYR A 648 15.48 -26.86 -10.70
CA TYR A 648 16.42 -25.79 -10.92
C TYR A 648 15.71 -24.44 -10.83
N GLY A 649 16.26 -23.63 -9.93
CA GLY A 649 16.13 -22.22 -10.00
C GLY A 649 17.04 -21.60 -11.05
N ALA A 650 17.17 -20.29 -11.02
CA ALA A 650 18.06 -19.62 -11.92
C ALA A 650 19.51 -19.67 -11.41
N ASN A 651 20.46 -19.51 -12.33
CA ASN A 651 21.90 -19.77 -12.10
C ASN A 651 22.23 -21.24 -11.82
N ASN A 652 21.38 -22.17 -12.30
CA ASN A 652 21.60 -23.61 -12.12
C ASN A 652 21.64 -24.04 -10.64
N LYS A 653 21.03 -23.25 -9.74
CA LYS A 653 20.87 -23.56 -8.30
C LYS A 653 19.47 -24.10 -8.06
N ILE A 654 19.33 -25.27 -7.47
CA ILE A 654 18.06 -25.87 -7.05
C ILE A 654 17.48 -25.02 -5.93
N ASN A 655 16.25 -24.54 -6.07
CA ASN A 655 15.65 -23.60 -5.12
C ASN A 655 14.26 -24.02 -4.64
N SER A 656 13.81 -25.17 -5.12
CA SER A 656 12.51 -25.69 -4.82
C SER A 656 12.53 -27.20 -4.97
N PHE A 657 11.84 -27.88 -4.07
CA PHE A 657 11.99 -29.32 -3.89
C PHE A 657 10.63 -29.98 -3.94
N PHE A 658 10.54 -31.11 -4.63
CA PHE A 658 9.37 -31.97 -4.53
C PHE A 658 9.49 -32.81 -3.26
N VAL A 659 8.41 -32.86 -2.51
CA VAL A 659 8.29 -33.70 -1.32
C VAL A 659 7.13 -34.67 -1.48
N GLY A 660 7.21 -35.80 -0.79
CA GLY A 660 6.18 -36.82 -0.85
C GLY A 660 6.23 -37.80 0.31
N VAL A 661 5.34 -38.78 0.26
CA VAL A 661 5.18 -39.82 1.27
C VAL A 661 5.47 -41.19 0.67
N SER A 662 5.96 -42.10 1.50
CA SER A 662 6.13 -43.50 1.14
C SER A 662 4.84 -44.27 1.37
N SER A 663 4.51 -45.20 0.47
CA SER A 663 3.43 -46.18 0.68
C SER A 663 3.93 -47.48 1.35
N GLY A 664 5.16 -47.49 1.88
CA GLY A 664 5.75 -48.65 2.59
C GLY A 664 6.30 -49.77 1.70
N ARG A 665 6.21 -49.66 0.37
CA ARG A 665 6.69 -50.67 -0.61
C ARG A 665 7.65 -50.08 -1.64
N ASP A 666 8.65 -49.33 -1.17
CA ASP A 666 9.60 -48.58 -2.02
C ASP A 666 8.92 -47.70 -3.08
N THR A 667 7.68 -47.27 -2.84
CA THR A 667 6.88 -46.47 -3.76
C THR A 667 6.53 -45.16 -3.07
N TYR A 668 6.72 -44.05 -3.77
CA TYR A 668 6.65 -42.70 -3.26
C TYR A 668 5.65 -41.88 -4.05
N PHE A 669 4.86 -41.06 -3.36
CA PHE A 669 3.81 -40.23 -3.95
C PHE A 669 4.06 -38.76 -3.61
N SER A 670 4.14 -37.93 -4.65
CA SER A 670 4.38 -36.50 -4.49
C SER A 670 3.18 -35.81 -3.82
N LEU A 671 3.45 -35.08 -2.74
CA LEU A 671 2.47 -34.24 -2.04
C LEU A 671 2.41 -32.81 -2.60
N GLY A 672 3.53 -32.33 -3.13
CA GLY A 672 3.67 -30.96 -3.61
C GLY A 672 5.13 -30.51 -3.70
N LYS A 673 5.27 -29.22 -3.97
CA LYS A 673 6.55 -28.54 -4.13
C LYS A 673 6.73 -27.49 -3.03
N ILE A 674 7.84 -27.57 -2.33
CA ILE A 674 8.27 -26.61 -1.29
C ILE A 674 9.23 -25.59 -1.91
N HIS A 675 9.15 -24.33 -1.48
CA HIS A 675 9.93 -23.23 -2.08
C HIS A 675 10.40 -22.18 -1.06
N SER A 676 10.23 -22.43 0.25
CA SER A 676 10.58 -21.49 1.32
C SER A 676 10.80 -22.22 2.65
N GLY A 677 11.53 -21.61 3.58
CA GLY A 677 11.74 -22.09 4.95
C GLY A 677 13.20 -22.46 5.27
N LEU A 678 14.00 -22.74 4.23
CA LEU A 678 15.44 -22.96 4.34
C LEU A 678 16.20 -21.63 4.29
N ASN A 679 17.24 -21.50 5.12
CA ASN A 679 18.22 -20.42 5.00
C ASN A 679 19.22 -20.70 3.85
N ASP A 680 20.05 -19.72 3.51
CA ASP A 680 20.97 -19.82 2.36
C ASP A 680 21.99 -20.97 2.52
N GLU A 681 22.49 -21.21 3.73
CA GLU A 681 23.46 -22.27 4.04
C GLU A 681 22.85 -23.67 3.89
N GLN A 682 21.65 -23.88 4.45
CA GLN A 682 20.90 -25.14 4.28
C GLN A 682 20.57 -25.39 2.81
N LEU A 683 20.22 -24.33 2.07
CA LEU A 683 19.93 -24.41 0.64
C LEU A 683 21.18 -24.80 -0.16
N ASP A 684 22.34 -24.26 0.17
CA ASP A 684 23.63 -24.60 -0.46
C ASP A 684 24.01 -26.05 -0.20
N MET A 685 23.90 -26.52 1.05
CA MET A 685 24.14 -27.92 1.41
C MET A 685 23.25 -28.90 0.60
N LEU A 686 21.96 -28.59 0.47
CA LEU A 686 21.03 -29.43 -0.29
C LEU A 686 21.30 -29.39 -1.80
N ASN A 687 21.73 -28.23 -2.31
CA ASN A 687 22.17 -28.07 -3.69
C ASN A 687 23.34 -29.01 -4.01
N ASP A 688 24.37 -29.00 -3.16
CA ASP A 688 25.56 -29.80 -3.38
C ASP A 688 25.23 -31.30 -3.33
N LYS A 689 24.41 -31.72 -2.37
CA LYS A 689 23.95 -33.12 -2.27
C LYS A 689 23.20 -33.58 -3.52
N LEU A 690 22.19 -32.83 -3.96
CA LEU A 690 21.36 -33.20 -5.12
C LEU A 690 22.12 -33.11 -6.45
N LYS A 691 23.00 -32.11 -6.63
CA LYS A 691 23.81 -32.01 -7.85
C LYS A 691 24.83 -33.14 -7.95
N THR A 692 25.40 -33.55 -6.82
CA THR A 692 26.40 -34.62 -6.79
C THR A 692 25.75 -35.99 -7.01
N HIS A 693 24.59 -36.25 -6.41
CA HIS A 693 24.01 -37.60 -6.35
C HIS A 693 22.77 -37.80 -7.21
N GLY A 694 22.00 -36.75 -7.51
CA GLY A 694 20.73 -36.84 -8.23
C GLY A 694 20.90 -37.12 -9.73
N ILE A 695 19.86 -37.71 -10.31
CA ILE A 695 19.79 -38.08 -11.73
C ILE A 695 18.85 -37.11 -12.45
N ASP A 696 19.16 -36.76 -13.69
CA ASP A 696 18.25 -36.01 -14.56
C ASP A 696 16.96 -36.82 -14.75
N PHE A 697 15.85 -36.29 -14.22
CA PHE A 697 14.57 -36.99 -14.20
C PHE A 697 14.05 -37.28 -15.62
N LYS A 698 14.46 -36.48 -16.62
CA LYS A 698 14.09 -36.71 -18.03
C LYS A 698 14.87 -37.86 -18.66
N GLN A 699 16.04 -38.17 -18.13
CA GLN A 699 16.89 -39.27 -18.59
C GLN A 699 16.56 -40.58 -17.86
N PHE A 700 16.03 -40.49 -16.64
CA PHE A 700 15.63 -41.65 -15.84
C PHE A 700 14.39 -41.35 -15.00
N SER A 701 13.24 -41.90 -15.42
CA SER A 701 12.00 -41.87 -14.63
C SER A 701 11.87 -43.17 -13.84
N SER A 702 12.04 -43.10 -12.52
CA SER A 702 11.84 -44.28 -11.67
C SER A 702 10.37 -44.68 -11.59
N LYS A 703 10.07 -45.98 -11.76
CA LYS A 703 8.71 -46.53 -11.55
C LYS A 703 8.24 -46.42 -10.10
N SER A 704 9.16 -46.23 -9.15
CA SER A 704 8.83 -46.03 -7.74
C SER A 704 8.36 -44.62 -7.39
N MET A 705 8.55 -43.63 -8.26
CA MET A 705 8.22 -42.23 -7.94
C MET A 705 7.02 -41.76 -8.75
N ASN A 706 5.93 -41.45 -8.05
CA ASN A 706 4.67 -41.02 -8.65
C ASN A 706 4.49 -39.52 -8.44
N PHE A 707 4.58 -38.77 -9.54
CA PHE A 707 4.34 -37.34 -9.58
C PHE A 707 2.95 -37.03 -10.14
N GLY A 708 2.43 -35.85 -9.82
CA GLY A 708 1.17 -35.34 -10.38
C GLY A 708 1.39 -34.74 -11.78
N LYS A 709 0.84 -33.56 -12.01
CA LYS A 709 1.01 -32.84 -13.29
C LYS A 709 2.42 -32.26 -13.49
N ASP A 710 3.12 -31.99 -12.38
CA ASP A 710 4.44 -31.37 -12.38
C ASP A 710 5.49 -32.38 -11.93
N THR A 711 6.68 -32.34 -12.53
CA THR A 711 7.81 -33.25 -12.27
C THR A 711 9.08 -32.46 -11.90
N PRO A 712 10.02 -33.04 -11.15
CA PRO A 712 11.30 -32.39 -10.84
C PRO A 712 12.22 -32.31 -12.07
N ASP A 713 13.27 -31.48 -11.98
CA ASP A 713 14.37 -31.47 -12.95
C ASP A 713 15.42 -32.54 -12.60
N LEU A 714 15.68 -32.74 -11.30
CA LEU A 714 16.54 -33.79 -10.76
C LEU A 714 15.75 -34.69 -9.79
N ASP A 715 15.92 -36.00 -9.89
CA ASP A 715 15.40 -36.92 -8.88
C ASP A 715 16.21 -36.86 -7.57
N GLY A 716 15.62 -37.39 -6.50
CA GLY A 716 16.29 -37.55 -5.20
C GLY A 716 17.03 -38.89 -5.04
N ILE A 717 17.34 -39.60 -6.14
CA ILE A 717 17.88 -40.96 -6.10
C ILE A 717 19.41 -40.91 -6.18
N ASP A 718 20.10 -41.67 -5.32
CA ASP A 718 21.55 -41.83 -5.39
C ASP A 718 21.94 -42.72 -6.59
N LYS A 719 22.70 -42.15 -7.54
CA LYS A 719 23.26 -42.84 -8.73
C LYS A 719 23.92 -44.19 -8.42
N ASN A 720 24.52 -44.34 -7.24
CA ASN A 720 25.34 -45.51 -6.90
C ASN A 720 24.56 -46.61 -6.17
N HIS A 721 23.42 -46.29 -5.54
CA HIS A 721 22.74 -47.22 -4.62
C HIS A 721 21.34 -47.64 -5.05
N LYS A 722 20.78 -47.04 -6.11
CA LYS A 722 19.39 -47.31 -6.60
C LYS A 722 18.31 -47.25 -5.50
N ARG A 723 18.60 -46.60 -4.38
CA ARG A 723 17.70 -46.40 -3.23
C ARG A 723 17.67 -44.92 -2.88
N GLN A 724 16.52 -44.43 -2.45
CA GLN A 724 16.35 -43.04 -2.05
C GLN A 724 17.09 -42.81 -0.72
N ARG A 725 17.93 -41.79 -0.65
CA ARG A 725 18.37 -41.28 0.66
C ARG A 725 17.16 -40.60 1.28
N GLN A 726 16.63 -41.15 2.36
CA GLN A 726 15.56 -40.54 3.14
C GLN A 726 16.11 -39.26 3.78
N VAL A 727 16.11 -38.16 3.03
CA VAL A 727 16.18 -36.84 3.64
C VAL A 727 14.77 -36.56 4.13
N SER A 728 14.52 -36.93 5.38
CA SER A 728 13.34 -36.51 6.11
C SER A 728 13.42 -35.00 6.25
N VAL A 729 12.40 -34.35 5.71
CA VAL A 729 12.22 -32.91 5.76
C VAL A 729 11.00 -32.66 6.61
N HIS A 730 11.13 -31.76 7.60
CA HIS A 730 9.98 -31.27 8.34
C HIS A 730 9.25 -30.25 7.49
N ALA A 731 8.11 -30.65 6.93
CA ALA A 731 7.27 -29.76 6.14
C ALA A 731 6.06 -29.29 6.96
N GLN A 732 5.99 -27.99 7.20
CA GLN A 732 4.79 -27.33 7.69
C GLN A 732 3.83 -27.09 6.52
N VAL A 733 2.67 -27.75 6.55
CA VAL A 733 1.61 -27.53 5.57
C VAL A 733 0.71 -26.39 6.06
N SER A 734 0.99 -25.16 5.62
CA SER A 734 0.06 -24.04 5.84
C SER A 734 -0.96 -23.96 4.70
N LYS A 735 -2.25 -23.81 5.05
CA LYS A 735 -3.29 -23.46 4.06
C LYS A 735 -3.14 -21.97 3.73
N SER A 736 -2.52 -21.66 2.60
CA SER A 736 -2.45 -20.27 2.11
C SER A 736 -3.66 -19.93 1.24
N ALA A 737 -4.17 -18.71 1.41
CA ALA A 737 -5.37 -18.17 0.77
C ALA A 737 -5.33 -18.02 -0.77
N ASN A 738 -4.33 -18.58 -1.47
CA ASN A 738 -4.10 -18.37 -2.91
C ASN A 738 -4.08 -19.65 -3.77
N ASN A 739 -4.62 -20.78 -3.29
CA ASN A 739 -4.53 -22.07 -3.98
C ASN A 739 -3.08 -22.56 -4.24
N GLN A 740 -2.09 -21.91 -3.63
CA GLN A 740 -0.73 -22.44 -3.49
C GLN A 740 -0.60 -22.98 -2.07
N ARG A 741 -0.41 -24.29 -1.92
CA ARG A 741 0.08 -24.87 -0.67
C ARG A 741 1.45 -24.23 -0.41
N ARG A 742 1.54 -23.29 0.54
CA ARG A 742 2.85 -22.85 1.03
C ARG A 742 3.29 -23.90 2.02
N GLN A 743 4.03 -24.86 1.50
CA GLN A 743 4.74 -25.82 2.32
C GLN A 743 6.10 -25.19 2.64
N THR A 744 6.31 -24.90 3.93
CA THR A 744 7.58 -24.40 4.45
C THR A 744 8.38 -25.57 5.00
N CYS A 745 9.65 -25.63 4.63
CA CYS A 745 10.61 -26.66 5.01
C CYS A 745 11.49 -26.13 6.15
N ARG A 746 11.61 -26.85 7.27
CA ARG A 746 12.63 -26.56 8.30
C ARG A 746 13.82 -27.50 8.14
#